data_AF-A0A496UE45-F1
#
_entry.id   AF-A0A496UE45-F1
#
_cell.length_a   1.000
_cell.length_b   1.000
_cell.length_c   1.000
_cell.angle_alpha   90.00
_cell.angle_beta   90.00
_cell.angle_gamma   90.00
#
_symmetry.space_group_name_H-M   'P 1'
#
loop_
_entity.id
_entity.type
_entity.pdbx_description
1 polymer ?
#
loop_
_entity_poly.entity_id
_entity_poly.type
_entity_poly.pdbx_seq_one_letter_code
_entity_poly.pdbx_strand_id
1 'polypeptide(L)'
;MIILTLIALMSNPQWPDSIPVLNLQFDESQWEYACDYYWEDIYVPAQLTYESSIFQCQFRIRGATSRSYPKKSIKVELLGSAHIFGYDELNLNAEYLDWTRVRECISYLYYIRTGQIVPEVHFVEVVFNGETQGAYLSVEDIDYDFLLNTPLPDEAVIYKCADRYTTLDRVDDLEPYSKKTHENQPWDDFLLLLYWLRLCPEEIFREQLQERFHYSDLLSCVATNALLGHGSTYYHNYHLLLDETGGTGRWRFITWDMDRTWWKYGPLTPYYRNSSNNGNRRNTLIWRMWCDATIREELFAEIHNQYPLFFEFSQEDTIDSLGLLIAPLVELDPFRNFTMDQFWEELEHLKDWPAARYSELLLQFEQWPLPFRIDEPEDSGGDLGISWQRAGDQCTWRLAISPDSLFTDPGDVIYEAFPSDTFHTVPETFTGADLWLQVFTTRNGIEQRSSNGPIVPQGKIHYAITGDLVINEINYWSAPLFNPGDWFEIISIENEPVSLAGWSVRDNNSANLTTLGELVISPGQCMIFCSDSFAFVNMFDTLPEPSHCLTFNLSDNGDQIKLYDPTNNTVDSLLYWAVYPWPWQPAGYGSTLMLLDPSLPNDDPASWIGGPYGGTPFSAETFQQSGLVLNELMAKNDTTITDNFGEFDDWIEITNTGSTNINLSGYYLTDDAADPFKFAFPDTVIQSGDYFIVWADDDPSQGSMHAEFKLSAAGEEVYLLYSLVIADMVILPELEADVSYGRWPDATGEWEILSIATPGAPNEGGPGIETPDIPGLCILAPNPLCSSGVLTIQGDQGFARLDIYDLSGRLVATPFEGELISPESLSWDAASLATGIYFLRLSQ
;
A
#
# COMPACT_ATOMS: atom_id res chain seq x y z
N MET A 1 -24.36 -23.76 8.96
CA MET A 1 -25.33 -23.16 9.90
C MET A 1 -24.57 -22.62 11.11
N ILE A 2 -23.52 -21.82 10.90
CA ILE A 2 -22.65 -21.27 11.95
C ILE A 2 -22.13 -19.92 11.41
N ILE A 3 -23.01 -18.92 11.30
CA ILE A 3 -22.66 -17.49 11.14
C ILE A 3 -23.37 -16.69 12.27
N LEU A 4 -23.95 -17.39 13.25
CA LEU A 4 -25.00 -16.86 14.13
C LEU A 4 -24.66 -16.89 15.62
N THR A 5 -23.38 -16.94 15.99
CA THR A 5 -23.01 -16.93 17.42
C THR A 5 -22.61 -15.53 17.90
N LEU A 6 -22.03 -14.67 17.05
CA LEU A 6 -21.61 -13.31 17.44
C LEU A 6 -22.44 -12.15 16.84
N ILE A 7 -22.91 -12.24 15.59
CA ILE A 7 -23.90 -11.28 15.05
C ILE A 7 -25.20 -11.31 15.87
N ALA A 8 -25.55 -12.47 16.42
CA ALA A 8 -26.68 -12.64 17.33
C ALA A 8 -26.46 -11.93 18.69
N LEU A 9 -25.22 -11.83 19.19
CA LEU A 9 -24.89 -11.12 20.43
C LEU A 9 -24.95 -9.59 20.27
N MET A 10 -24.65 -9.06 19.09
CA MET A 10 -24.76 -7.63 18.78
C MET A 10 -26.20 -7.16 18.56
N SER A 11 -27.09 -8.08 18.18
CA SER A 11 -28.53 -7.81 17.95
C SER A 11 -29.41 -8.21 19.13
N ASN A 12 -28.91 -9.06 20.04
CA ASN A 12 -29.55 -9.43 21.30
C ASN A 12 -28.48 -9.88 22.33
N PRO A 13 -28.12 -9.07 23.35
CA PRO A 13 -26.99 -9.31 24.24
C PRO A 13 -27.30 -10.36 25.32
N GLN A 14 -27.77 -11.54 24.92
CA GLN A 14 -27.81 -12.70 25.80
C GLN A 14 -26.55 -13.51 25.57
N TRP A 15 -25.53 -13.19 26.36
CA TRP A 15 -24.41 -14.07 26.63
C TRP A 15 -24.93 -15.47 26.98
N PRO A 16 -24.21 -16.55 26.61
CA PRO A 16 -24.62 -17.89 27.01
C PRO A 16 -24.82 -17.94 28.53
N ASP A 17 -25.91 -18.60 28.97
CA ASP A 17 -26.28 -18.71 30.39
C ASP A 17 -25.18 -19.35 31.27
N SER A 18 -24.19 -19.99 30.64
CA SER A 18 -23.06 -20.63 31.30
C SER A 18 -21.82 -20.63 30.43
N ILE A 19 -20.65 -20.50 31.05
CA ILE A 19 -19.35 -20.64 30.39
C ILE A 19 -19.08 -22.13 30.07
N PRO A 20 -18.70 -22.46 28.82
CA PRO A 20 -18.23 -23.80 28.44
C PRO A 20 -17.11 -24.34 29.32
N VAL A 21 -17.15 -25.64 29.65
CA VAL A 21 -16.11 -26.31 30.43
C VAL A 21 -15.29 -27.22 29.52
N LEU A 22 -13.96 -27.03 29.53
CA LEU A 22 -12.97 -27.85 28.85
C LEU A 22 -12.19 -28.67 29.90
N ASN A 23 -12.53 -29.95 30.02
CA ASN A 23 -11.93 -30.85 31.01
C ASN A 23 -10.84 -31.72 30.38
N LEU A 24 -9.59 -31.43 30.72
CA LEU A 24 -8.40 -32.14 30.27
C LEU A 24 -7.98 -33.19 31.30
N GLN A 25 -7.86 -34.43 30.84
CA GLN A 25 -7.35 -35.57 31.59
C GLN A 25 -6.01 -36.00 31.01
N PHE A 26 -4.94 -35.99 31.82
CA PHE A 26 -3.57 -36.25 31.38
C PHE A 26 -2.68 -36.77 32.52
N ASP A 27 -1.48 -37.23 32.17
CA ASP A 27 -0.45 -37.65 33.15
C ASP A 27 0.20 -36.41 33.79
N GLU A 28 -0.01 -36.22 35.10
CA GLU A 28 0.52 -35.08 35.86
C GLU A 28 2.05 -34.97 35.76
N SER A 29 2.77 -36.10 35.72
CA SER A 29 4.24 -36.08 35.66
C SER A 29 4.77 -35.48 34.35
N GLN A 30 4.02 -35.65 33.25
CA GLN A 30 4.35 -35.05 31.96
C GLN A 30 4.05 -33.56 31.94
N TRP A 31 2.98 -33.13 32.61
CA TRP A 31 2.65 -31.71 32.76
C TRP A 31 3.63 -30.98 33.68
N GLU A 32 4.03 -31.59 34.80
CA GLU A 32 5.08 -31.07 35.67
C GLU A 32 6.39 -30.90 34.89
N TYR A 33 6.77 -31.88 34.09
CA TYR A 33 7.92 -31.77 33.20
C TYR A 33 7.78 -30.62 32.20
N ALA A 34 6.65 -30.49 31.52
CA ALA A 34 6.41 -29.36 30.61
C ALA A 34 6.49 -28.01 31.35
N CYS A 35 6.03 -27.93 32.60
CA CYS A 35 6.14 -26.73 33.44
C CYS A 35 7.57 -26.41 33.87
N ASP A 36 8.38 -27.42 34.19
CA ASP A 36 9.80 -27.25 34.56
C ASP A 36 10.64 -26.75 33.39
N TYR A 37 10.27 -27.14 32.16
CA TYR A 37 10.92 -26.77 30.91
C TYR A 37 10.02 -25.87 30.05
N TYR A 38 9.33 -24.92 30.68
CA TYR A 38 8.28 -24.12 30.05
C TYR A 38 8.70 -23.33 28.79
N TRP A 39 10.00 -23.10 28.60
CA TRP A 39 10.55 -22.43 27.41
C TRP A 39 10.57 -23.32 26.15
N GLU A 40 10.37 -24.63 26.29
CA GLU A 40 10.30 -25.58 25.17
C GLU A 40 8.85 -25.85 24.76
N ASP A 41 8.63 -26.25 23.51
CA ASP A 41 7.32 -26.69 23.00
C ASP A 41 7.10 -28.18 23.29
N ILE A 42 6.86 -28.49 24.56
CA ILE A 42 6.62 -29.87 25.04
C ILE A 42 5.12 -30.16 25.02
N TYR A 43 4.72 -31.14 24.20
CA TYR A 43 3.35 -31.62 24.12
C TYR A 43 3.05 -32.72 25.14
N VAL A 44 1.95 -32.57 25.86
CA VAL A 44 1.38 -33.53 26.81
C VAL A 44 0.15 -34.17 26.16
N PRO A 45 0.16 -35.49 25.90
CA PRO A 45 -1.02 -36.22 25.48
C PRO A 45 -2.14 -36.13 26.51
N ALA A 46 -3.38 -35.91 26.05
CA ALA A 46 -4.53 -35.72 26.93
C ALA A 46 -5.84 -36.23 26.29
N GLN A 47 -6.87 -36.33 27.12
CA GLN A 47 -8.25 -36.44 26.68
C GLN A 47 -9.01 -35.20 27.09
N LEU A 48 -9.61 -34.51 26.13
CA LEU A 48 -10.45 -33.35 26.36
C LEU A 48 -11.91 -33.76 26.35
N THR A 49 -12.63 -33.48 27.42
CA THR A 49 -14.09 -33.57 27.45
C THR A 49 -14.69 -32.18 27.27
N TYR A 50 -15.55 -32.03 26.27
CA TYR A 50 -16.35 -30.84 26.02
C TYR A 50 -17.79 -31.26 25.77
N GLU A 51 -18.71 -30.66 26.54
CA GLU A 51 -20.10 -31.11 26.66
C GLU A 51 -20.24 -32.61 27.00
N SER A 52 -20.75 -33.41 26.08
CA SER A 52 -20.91 -34.86 26.21
C SER A 52 -19.91 -35.67 25.37
N SER A 53 -19.00 -34.97 24.67
CA SER A 53 -18.05 -35.54 23.73
C SER A 53 -16.66 -35.62 24.35
N ILE A 54 -15.91 -36.67 24.00
CA ILE A 54 -14.53 -36.88 24.43
C ILE A 54 -13.64 -36.90 23.18
N PHE A 55 -12.62 -36.06 23.19
CA PHE A 55 -11.66 -35.87 22.12
C PHE A 55 -10.28 -36.34 22.58
N GLN A 56 -9.54 -37.03 21.71
CA GLN A 56 -8.11 -37.23 21.93
C GLN A 56 -7.40 -35.95 21.51
N CYS A 57 -6.50 -35.46 22.33
CA CYS A 57 -5.79 -34.22 22.06
C CYS A 57 -4.35 -34.31 22.60
N GLN A 58 -3.56 -33.32 22.26
CA GLN A 58 -2.32 -33.00 22.95
C GLN A 58 -2.33 -31.51 23.28
N PHE A 59 -1.63 -31.10 24.31
CA PHE A 59 -1.53 -29.68 24.64
C PHE A 59 -0.14 -29.31 25.12
N ARG A 60 0.23 -28.04 24.93
CA ARG A 60 1.51 -27.49 25.39
C ARG A 60 1.32 -26.10 25.98
N ILE A 61 2.32 -25.63 26.72
CA ILE A 61 2.38 -24.23 27.15
C ILE A 61 2.56 -23.34 25.89
N ARG A 62 1.88 -22.18 25.85
CA ARG A 62 1.96 -21.22 24.74
C ARG A 62 2.38 -19.81 25.16
N GLY A 63 2.72 -18.99 24.17
CA GLY A 63 3.14 -17.60 24.31
C GLY A 63 4.65 -17.43 24.42
N ALA A 64 5.12 -16.30 24.92
CA ALA A 64 6.55 -16.01 25.11
C ALA A 64 6.85 -15.71 26.57
N THR A 65 6.63 -14.46 27.00
CA THR A 65 6.81 -14.07 28.42
C THR A 65 5.82 -14.79 29.34
N SER A 66 4.59 -15.04 28.85
CA SER A 66 3.52 -15.71 29.59
C SER A 66 3.85 -17.13 30.03
N ARG A 67 4.77 -17.82 29.35
CA ARG A 67 5.21 -19.17 29.72
C ARG A 67 5.78 -19.23 31.15
N SER A 68 6.37 -18.13 31.62
CA SER A 68 6.96 -18.03 32.96
C SER A 68 5.93 -17.77 34.07
N TYR A 69 4.68 -17.46 33.73
CA TYR A 69 3.68 -17.10 34.73
C TYR A 69 3.14 -18.32 35.49
N PRO A 70 2.70 -18.17 36.75
CA PRO A 70 2.13 -19.27 37.52
C PRO A 70 0.98 -19.97 36.79
N LYS A 71 -0.02 -19.21 36.33
CA LYS A 71 -1.09 -19.71 35.47
C LYS A 71 -0.61 -19.77 34.03
N LYS A 72 -0.55 -20.98 33.46
CA LYS A 72 -0.06 -21.20 32.10
C LYS A 72 -1.16 -20.97 31.08
N SER A 73 -0.89 -20.18 30.05
CA SER A 73 -1.63 -20.25 28.80
C SER A 73 -1.23 -21.54 28.07
N ILE A 74 -2.19 -22.22 27.45
CA ILE A 74 -1.95 -23.49 26.75
C ILE A 74 -2.49 -23.44 25.32
N LYS A 75 -1.85 -24.16 24.40
CA LYS A 75 -2.39 -24.48 23.08
C LYS A 75 -2.82 -25.95 23.12
N VAL A 76 -4.07 -26.23 22.77
CA VAL A 76 -4.63 -27.59 22.69
C VAL A 76 -4.85 -27.92 21.22
N GLU A 77 -4.31 -29.05 20.77
CA GLU A 77 -4.48 -29.57 19.41
C GLU A 77 -5.35 -30.83 19.47
N LEU A 78 -6.50 -30.79 18.84
CA LEU A 78 -7.40 -31.93 18.71
C LEU A 78 -6.85 -32.90 17.66
N LEU A 79 -6.86 -34.20 17.96
CA LEU A 79 -6.34 -35.20 17.04
C LEU A 79 -7.43 -35.69 16.08
N GLY A 80 -7.06 -35.90 14.82
CA GLY A 80 -7.98 -36.38 13.78
C GLY A 80 -8.70 -35.21 13.09
N SER A 81 -9.98 -35.37 12.79
CA SER A 81 -10.81 -34.35 12.13
C SER A 81 -11.78 -33.67 13.11
N ALA A 82 -11.40 -33.60 14.38
CA ALA A 82 -12.25 -33.08 15.46
C ALA A 82 -12.09 -31.57 15.57
N HIS A 83 -13.21 -30.87 15.76
CA HIS A 83 -13.22 -29.41 15.91
C HIS A 83 -14.08 -29.04 17.12
N ILE A 84 -13.68 -28.00 17.85
CA ILE A 84 -14.47 -27.35 18.90
C ILE A 84 -14.57 -25.88 18.50
N PHE A 85 -15.77 -25.30 18.59
CA PHE A 85 -16.10 -23.96 18.07
C PHE A 85 -15.94 -23.76 16.56
N GLY A 86 -15.34 -24.71 15.83
CA GLY A 86 -15.13 -24.63 14.39
C GLY A 86 -13.69 -24.93 13.98
N TYR A 87 -12.78 -25.00 14.94
CA TYR A 87 -11.34 -25.16 14.71
C TYR A 87 -10.74 -26.30 15.54
N ASP A 88 -9.61 -26.87 15.10
CA ASP A 88 -8.92 -28.00 15.74
C ASP A 88 -7.79 -27.59 16.71
N GLU A 89 -7.34 -26.33 16.62
CA GLU A 89 -6.34 -25.73 17.50
C GLU A 89 -6.94 -24.64 18.41
N LEU A 90 -7.01 -24.91 19.72
CA LEU A 90 -7.52 -23.96 20.70
C LEU A 90 -6.36 -23.21 21.36
N ASN A 91 -6.22 -21.89 21.13
CA ASN A 91 -5.34 -21.05 21.95
C ASN A 91 -6.07 -20.63 23.23
N LEU A 92 -5.78 -21.29 24.34
CA LEU A 92 -6.40 -21.00 25.64
C LEU A 92 -5.48 -20.05 26.44
N ASN A 93 -5.83 -18.77 26.44
CA ASN A 93 -5.09 -17.72 27.11
C ASN A 93 -5.53 -17.58 28.56
N ALA A 94 -4.56 -17.60 29.47
CA ALA A 94 -4.81 -17.47 30.90
C ALA A 94 -5.12 -16.02 31.33
N GLU A 95 -4.84 -15.03 30.48
CA GLU A 95 -4.98 -13.60 30.75
C GLU A 95 -4.37 -13.16 32.10
N TYR A 96 -3.30 -13.82 32.54
CA TYR A 96 -2.85 -13.81 33.94
C TYR A 96 -2.54 -12.40 34.48
N LEU A 97 -1.95 -11.53 33.66
CA LEU A 97 -1.60 -10.15 34.05
C LEU A 97 -2.73 -9.13 33.86
N ASP A 98 -3.81 -9.51 33.18
CA ASP A 98 -5.02 -8.71 33.05
C ASP A 98 -5.96 -9.05 34.20
N TRP A 99 -6.02 -8.21 35.23
CA TRP A 99 -6.92 -8.46 36.37
C TRP A 99 -8.38 -8.63 35.98
N THR A 100 -8.81 -8.06 34.85
CA THR A 100 -10.19 -8.20 34.36
C THR A 100 -10.39 -9.47 33.56
N ARG A 101 -9.34 -10.06 32.99
CA ARG A 101 -9.38 -11.17 32.01
C ARG A 101 -10.19 -10.88 30.73
N VAL A 102 -10.70 -9.66 30.53
CA VAL A 102 -11.60 -9.34 29.40
C VAL A 102 -10.94 -8.53 28.30
N ARG A 103 -9.78 -7.91 28.51
CA ARG A 103 -9.19 -6.92 27.58
C ARG A 103 -9.07 -7.43 26.14
N GLU A 104 -8.51 -8.63 25.98
CA GLU A 104 -8.37 -9.24 24.66
C GLU A 104 -9.76 -9.49 24.03
N CYS A 105 -10.71 -10.05 24.79
CA CYS A 105 -12.07 -10.30 24.34
C CYS A 105 -12.79 -9.02 23.89
N ILE A 106 -12.82 -7.99 24.74
CA ILE A 106 -13.53 -6.74 24.42
C ILE A 106 -12.87 -5.97 23.27
N SER A 107 -11.57 -6.17 23.06
CA SER A 107 -10.86 -5.60 21.91
C SER A 107 -11.35 -6.24 20.62
N TYR A 108 -11.36 -7.57 20.51
CA TYR A 108 -11.90 -8.23 19.32
C TYR A 108 -13.38 -7.93 19.09
N LEU A 109 -14.20 -7.87 20.14
CA LEU A 109 -15.60 -7.45 20.02
C LEU A 109 -15.75 -6.03 19.46
N TYR A 110 -14.85 -5.11 19.81
CA TYR A 110 -14.85 -3.77 19.25
C TYR A 110 -14.38 -3.74 17.79
N TYR A 111 -13.37 -4.54 17.42
CA TYR A 111 -12.98 -4.73 16.01
C TYR A 111 -14.15 -5.26 15.15
N ILE A 112 -14.95 -6.20 15.68
CA ILE A 112 -16.15 -6.70 14.98
C ILE A 112 -17.19 -5.57 14.84
N ARG A 113 -17.34 -4.70 15.84
CA ARG A 113 -18.25 -3.53 15.78
C ARG A 113 -17.87 -2.55 14.68
N THR A 114 -16.60 -2.46 14.31
CA THR A 114 -16.11 -1.63 13.19
C THR A 114 -16.13 -2.38 11.85
N GLY A 115 -16.68 -3.60 11.81
CA GLY A 115 -16.84 -4.39 10.58
C GLY A 115 -15.60 -5.18 10.17
N GLN A 116 -14.59 -5.26 11.03
CA GLN A 116 -13.30 -5.89 10.71
C GLN A 116 -13.34 -7.39 10.98
N ILE A 117 -12.62 -8.15 10.14
CA ILE A 117 -12.48 -9.60 10.28
C ILE A 117 -11.32 -9.87 11.25
N VAL A 118 -11.63 -10.54 12.36
CA VAL A 118 -10.70 -10.85 13.45
C VAL A 118 -11.01 -12.26 13.99
N PRO A 119 -10.06 -12.88 14.72
CA PRO A 119 -10.28 -14.20 15.34
C PRO A 119 -11.54 -14.28 16.18
N GLU A 120 -12.23 -15.42 16.13
CA GLU A 120 -13.29 -15.70 17.11
C GLU A 120 -12.72 -15.92 18.52
N VAL A 121 -13.49 -15.51 19.53
CA VAL A 121 -13.11 -15.64 20.94
C VAL A 121 -14.22 -16.20 21.81
N HIS A 122 -13.86 -17.09 22.74
CA HIS A 122 -14.79 -17.72 23.68
C HIS A 122 -14.20 -17.79 25.08
N PHE A 123 -14.93 -17.30 26.09
CA PHE A 123 -14.59 -17.64 27.48
C PHE A 123 -14.86 -19.11 27.74
N VAL A 124 -13.93 -19.76 28.42
CA VAL A 124 -14.04 -21.17 28.84
C VAL A 124 -13.52 -21.34 30.27
N GLU A 125 -14.06 -22.32 30.98
CA GLU A 125 -13.44 -22.87 32.18
C GLU A 125 -12.52 -24.01 31.77
N VAL A 126 -11.24 -23.95 32.17
CA VAL A 126 -10.31 -25.07 32.00
C VAL A 126 -10.25 -25.87 33.28
N VAL A 127 -10.40 -27.19 33.18
CA VAL A 127 -10.31 -28.12 34.30
C VAL A 127 -9.23 -29.15 34.02
N PHE A 128 -8.25 -29.29 34.91
CA PHE A 128 -7.16 -30.26 34.81
C PHE A 128 -7.38 -31.37 35.82
N ASN A 129 -7.51 -32.62 35.36
CA ASN A 129 -7.69 -33.81 36.21
C ASN A 129 -8.80 -33.65 37.28
N GLY A 130 -9.84 -32.87 36.97
CA GLY A 130 -10.97 -32.58 37.86
C GLY A 130 -10.81 -31.32 38.72
N GLU A 131 -9.69 -30.61 38.65
CA GLU A 131 -9.44 -29.35 39.36
C GLU A 131 -9.55 -28.13 38.43
N THR A 132 -10.39 -27.17 38.80
CA THR A 132 -10.56 -25.93 38.01
C THR A 132 -9.27 -25.12 37.99
N GLN A 133 -8.92 -24.65 36.80
CA GLN A 133 -7.86 -23.68 36.56
C GLN A 133 -8.45 -22.26 36.41
N GLY A 134 -9.76 -22.09 36.61
CA GLY A 134 -10.49 -20.84 36.45
C GLY A 134 -10.76 -20.48 34.99
N ALA A 135 -11.03 -19.18 34.75
CA ALA A 135 -11.35 -18.67 33.41
C ALA A 135 -10.14 -18.61 32.48
N TYR A 136 -10.35 -18.97 31.22
CA TYR A 136 -9.46 -18.80 30.09
C TYR A 136 -10.22 -18.14 28.93
N LEU A 137 -9.51 -17.45 28.06
CA LEU A 137 -10.03 -16.99 26.78
C LEU A 137 -9.50 -17.91 25.68
N SER A 138 -10.39 -18.63 25.00
CA SER A 138 -10.06 -19.27 23.73
C SER A 138 -10.00 -18.21 22.64
N VAL A 139 -8.91 -18.19 21.87
CA VAL A 139 -8.74 -17.35 20.68
C VAL A 139 -8.47 -18.27 19.50
N GLU A 140 -9.27 -18.18 18.44
CA GLU A 140 -9.06 -18.88 17.17
C GLU A 140 -7.67 -18.56 16.61
N ASP A 141 -6.92 -19.53 16.07
CA ASP A 141 -5.66 -19.21 15.36
C ASP A 141 -5.98 -18.71 13.94
N ILE A 142 -5.14 -17.81 13.40
CA ILE A 142 -5.37 -17.27 12.04
C ILE A 142 -4.64 -18.18 11.04
N ASP A 143 -5.33 -19.21 10.56
CA ASP A 143 -4.82 -20.20 9.61
C ASP A 143 -5.93 -20.71 8.65
N TYR A 144 -5.86 -21.97 8.19
CA TYR A 144 -6.85 -22.54 7.28
C TYR A 144 -8.25 -22.63 7.88
N ASP A 145 -8.40 -22.93 9.16
CA ASP A 145 -9.73 -23.00 9.78
C ASP A 145 -10.37 -21.60 9.85
N PHE A 146 -9.55 -20.58 10.12
CA PHE A 146 -9.99 -19.18 10.07
C PHE A 146 -10.50 -18.76 8.69
N LEU A 147 -9.83 -19.18 7.60
CA LEU A 147 -10.34 -18.91 6.24
C LEU A 147 -11.70 -19.58 6.02
N LEU A 148 -11.85 -20.85 6.41
CA LEU A 148 -13.10 -21.60 6.27
C LEU A 148 -14.26 -21.02 7.10
N ASN A 149 -13.96 -20.32 8.19
CA ASN A 149 -14.94 -19.71 9.08
C ASN A 149 -15.27 -18.25 8.74
N THR A 150 -14.57 -17.64 7.79
CA THR A 150 -14.73 -16.22 7.42
C THR A 150 -15.16 -16.08 5.95
N PRO A 151 -15.60 -14.89 5.50
CA PRO A 151 -15.89 -14.65 4.09
C PRO A 151 -14.64 -14.40 3.24
N LEU A 152 -13.45 -14.74 3.76
CA LEU A 152 -12.17 -14.55 3.07
C LEU A 152 -11.96 -15.66 2.01
N PRO A 153 -11.12 -15.42 0.98
CA PRO A 153 -10.82 -16.44 -0.02
C PRO A 153 -10.14 -17.68 0.59
N ASP A 154 -10.52 -18.87 0.13
CA ASP A 154 -9.96 -20.15 0.61
C ASP A 154 -8.46 -20.30 0.26
N GLU A 155 -8.05 -19.64 -0.83
CA GLU A 155 -6.70 -19.61 -1.39
C GLU A 155 -5.79 -18.53 -0.80
N ALA A 156 -6.29 -17.74 0.16
CA ALA A 156 -5.54 -16.63 0.71
C ALA A 156 -4.29 -17.08 1.47
N VAL A 157 -3.19 -16.34 1.30
CA VAL A 157 -1.93 -16.62 1.99
C VAL A 157 -1.83 -15.77 3.25
N ILE A 158 -1.69 -16.42 4.40
CA ILE A 158 -1.59 -15.77 5.71
C ILE A 158 -0.14 -15.80 6.18
N TYR A 159 0.38 -14.62 6.50
CA TYR A 159 1.69 -14.38 7.09
C TYR A 159 1.52 -13.89 8.52
N LYS A 160 2.01 -14.66 9.48
CA LYS A 160 2.08 -14.29 10.88
C LYS A 160 3.35 -13.53 11.18
N CYS A 161 3.19 -12.34 11.72
CA CYS A 161 4.26 -11.52 12.23
C CYS A 161 4.42 -11.86 13.72
N ALA A 162 5.42 -12.70 14.06
CA ALA A 162 5.53 -13.42 15.35
C ALA A 162 6.66 -12.94 16.30
N ASP A 163 7.55 -12.05 15.85
CA ASP A 163 8.63 -11.49 16.67
C ASP A 163 8.59 -9.94 16.71
N ARG A 164 9.27 -9.34 17.70
CA ARG A 164 9.45 -7.89 17.90
C ARG A 164 10.17 -7.17 16.75
N TYR A 165 10.67 -7.92 15.77
CA TYR A 165 11.36 -7.43 14.58
C TYR A 165 10.54 -7.59 13.30
N THR A 166 9.23 -7.87 13.42
CA THR A 166 8.33 -8.02 12.26
C THR A 166 7.80 -6.66 11.81
N THR A 167 8.72 -5.85 11.30
CA THR A 167 8.54 -4.41 11.09
C THR A 167 8.43 -4.02 9.62
N LEU A 168 8.38 -4.99 8.71
CA LEU A 168 8.22 -4.79 7.26
C LEU A 168 9.31 -3.91 6.62
N ASP A 169 10.51 -3.90 7.19
CA ASP A 169 11.68 -3.12 6.72
C ASP A 169 12.83 -4.00 6.20
N ARG A 170 12.77 -5.32 6.39
CA ARG A 170 13.91 -6.24 6.14
C ARG A 170 13.59 -7.29 5.08
N VAL A 171 13.97 -6.98 3.84
CA VAL A 171 13.83 -7.89 2.69
C VAL A 171 14.70 -9.16 2.80
N ASP A 172 15.83 -9.08 3.52
CA ASP A 172 16.80 -10.19 3.62
C ASP A 172 16.62 -11.06 4.89
N ASP A 173 15.64 -10.75 5.76
CA ASP A 173 15.41 -11.49 7.00
C ASP A 173 13.93 -11.80 7.23
N LEU A 174 13.55 -13.00 6.78
CA LEU A 174 12.21 -13.54 6.93
C LEU A 174 12.05 -14.46 8.14
N GLU A 175 13.12 -14.78 8.87
CA GLU A 175 13.08 -15.67 10.06
C GLU A 175 12.05 -15.23 11.11
N PRO A 176 11.83 -13.91 11.37
CA PRO A 176 10.80 -13.43 12.30
C PRO A 176 9.34 -13.71 11.90
N TYR A 177 9.09 -14.10 10.65
CA TYR A 177 7.76 -14.32 10.09
C TYR A 177 7.48 -15.81 9.91
N SER A 178 6.20 -16.20 9.90
CA SER A 178 5.80 -17.56 9.55
C SER A 178 4.58 -17.54 8.63
N LYS A 179 4.52 -18.46 7.67
CA LYS A 179 3.29 -18.70 6.89
C LYS A 179 2.35 -19.58 7.71
N LYS A 180 1.06 -19.25 7.71
CA LYS A 180 -0.01 -19.98 8.40
C LYS A 180 -0.93 -20.72 7.44
N THR A 181 -0.92 -20.30 6.17
CA THR A 181 -1.49 -21.04 5.06
C THR A 181 -0.44 -21.11 3.96
N HIS A 182 -0.57 -22.11 3.10
CA HIS A 182 0.32 -22.32 1.96
C HIS A 182 1.81 -22.35 2.35
N GLU A 183 2.16 -23.02 3.45
CA GLU A 183 3.51 -23.05 4.03
C GLU A 183 4.61 -23.51 3.06
N ASN A 184 4.24 -24.36 2.09
CA ASN A 184 5.16 -24.86 1.06
C ASN A 184 5.32 -23.89 -0.13
N GLN A 185 4.49 -22.84 -0.23
CA GLN A 185 4.64 -21.84 -1.27
C GLN A 185 5.83 -20.92 -0.97
N PRO A 186 6.51 -20.39 -1.98
CA PRO A 186 7.65 -19.49 -1.82
C PRO A 186 7.24 -18.08 -1.32
N TRP A 187 8.18 -17.31 -0.78
CA TRP A 187 7.89 -16.10 0.03
C TRP A 187 7.69 -14.81 -0.78
N ASP A 188 7.40 -14.95 -2.06
CA ASP A 188 7.75 -13.95 -3.07
C ASP A 188 6.78 -12.80 -3.06
N ASP A 189 5.50 -13.10 -2.91
CA ASP A 189 4.47 -12.09 -2.70
C ASP A 189 4.81 -11.21 -1.47
N PHE A 190 5.32 -11.84 -0.41
CA PHE A 190 5.72 -11.12 0.80
C PHE A 190 7.00 -10.31 0.58
N LEU A 191 7.99 -10.87 -0.12
CA LEU A 191 9.20 -10.13 -0.51
C LEU A 191 8.85 -8.93 -1.39
N LEU A 192 7.93 -9.07 -2.35
CA LEU A 192 7.42 -7.97 -3.18
C LEU A 192 6.76 -6.89 -2.34
N LEU A 193 5.96 -7.26 -1.33
CA LEU A 193 5.40 -6.28 -0.38
C LEU A 193 6.49 -5.52 0.36
N LEU A 194 7.52 -6.23 0.86
CA LEU A 194 8.64 -5.61 1.59
C LEU A 194 9.46 -4.67 0.68
N TYR A 195 9.73 -5.09 -0.56
CA TYR A 195 10.42 -4.27 -1.55
C TYR A 195 9.59 -3.05 -1.94
N TRP A 196 8.29 -3.20 -2.20
CA TRP A 196 7.40 -2.07 -2.48
C TRP A 196 7.36 -1.08 -1.32
N LEU A 197 7.19 -1.55 -0.08
CA LEU A 197 7.21 -0.69 1.11
C LEU A 197 8.54 0.07 1.24
N ARG A 198 9.63 -0.52 0.80
CA ARG A 198 10.97 0.06 0.82
C ARG A 198 11.22 1.06 -0.31
N LEU A 199 10.76 0.76 -1.53
CA LEU A 199 11.16 1.45 -2.76
C LEU A 199 10.09 2.38 -3.32
N CYS A 200 8.82 2.24 -2.93
CA CYS A 200 7.75 3.08 -3.43
C CYS A 200 8.03 4.55 -3.06
N PRO A 201 8.08 5.49 -4.03
CA PRO A 201 8.19 6.91 -3.75
C PRO A 201 7.04 7.41 -2.86
N GLU A 202 7.29 8.44 -2.05
CA GLU A 202 6.28 9.00 -1.15
C GLU A 202 5.14 9.68 -1.93
N GLU A 203 5.40 10.21 -3.12
CA GLU A 203 4.46 10.93 -3.98
C GLU A 203 3.32 10.03 -4.47
N ILE A 204 3.60 8.75 -4.70
CA ILE A 204 2.65 7.76 -5.21
C ILE A 204 2.23 6.73 -4.14
N PHE A 205 2.75 6.84 -2.91
CA PHE A 205 2.56 5.84 -1.86
C PHE A 205 1.07 5.63 -1.55
N ARG A 206 0.28 6.71 -1.44
CA ARG A 206 -1.15 6.60 -1.15
C ARG A 206 -1.92 5.88 -2.24
N GLU A 207 -1.68 6.21 -3.51
CA GLU A 207 -2.35 5.57 -4.65
C GLU A 207 -1.99 4.08 -4.72
N GLN A 208 -0.70 3.76 -4.65
CA GLN A 208 -0.23 2.38 -4.64
C GLN A 208 -0.74 1.60 -3.42
N LEU A 209 -0.87 2.25 -2.27
CA LEU A 209 -1.46 1.62 -1.08
C LEU A 209 -2.95 1.31 -1.29
N GLN A 210 -3.68 2.16 -2.01
CA GLN A 210 -5.10 1.94 -2.36
C GLN A 210 -5.30 0.76 -3.32
N GLU A 211 -4.34 0.54 -4.21
CA GLU A 211 -4.37 -0.59 -5.15
C GLU A 211 -3.99 -1.91 -4.48
N ARG A 212 -2.99 -1.88 -3.60
CA ARG A 212 -2.38 -3.08 -3.00
C ARG A 212 -3.06 -3.56 -1.73
N PHE A 213 -3.77 -2.70 -1.01
CA PHE A 213 -4.46 -3.07 0.23
C PHE A 213 -5.97 -2.88 0.11
N HIS A 214 -6.71 -3.62 0.92
CA HIS A 214 -8.09 -3.23 1.25
C HIS A 214 -8.05 -1.96 2.10
N TYR A 215 -7.96 -0.83 1.41
CA TYR A 215 -7.56 0.45 1.98
C TYR A 215 -8.49 0.94 3.11
N SER A 216 -9.81 0.82 2.92
CA SER A 216 -10.80 1.14 3.96
C SER A 216 -10.60 0.32 5.22
N ASP A 217 -10.32 -0.97 5.06
CA ASP A 217 -10.17 -1.92 6.17
C ASP A 217 -8.86 -1.66 6.90
N LEU A 218 -7.80 -1.34 6.16
CA LEU A 218 -6.52 -0.92 6.72
C LEU A 218 -6.63 0.38 7.53
N LEU A 219 -7.28 1.42 6.97
CA LEU A 219 -7.54 2.67 7.67
C LEU A 219 -8.34 2.43 8.95
N SER A 220 -9.43 1.66 8.84
CA SER A 220 -10.28 1.32 9.97
C SER A 220 -9.50 0.57 11.05
N CYS A 221 -8.67 -0.40 10.67
CA CYS A 221 -7.84 -1.17 11.60
C CYS A 221 -6.84 -0.29 12.34
N VAL A 222 -6.12 0.60 11.63
CA VAL A 222 -5.14 1.50 12.26
C VAL A 222 -5.82 2.51 13.20
N ALA A 223 -7.01 2.99 12.84
CA ALA A 223 -7.82 3.87 13.69
C ALA A 223 -8.35 3.16 14.95
N THR A 224 -8.89 1.94 14.80
CA THR A 224 -9.34 1.09 15.92
C THR A 224 -8.18 0.79 16.86
N ASN A 225 -7.01 0.48 16.32
CA ASN A 225 -5.78 0.25 17.07
C ASN A 225 -5.35 1.49 17.88
N ALA A 226 -5.45 2.68 17.29
CA ALA A 226 -5.17 3.95 17.98
C ALA A 226 -6.15 4.20 19.15
N LEU A 227 -7.45 3.94 18.96
CA LEU A 227 -8.47 4.08 20.01
C LEU A 227 -8.26 3.09 21.17
N LEU A 228 -7.94 1.83 20.86
CA LEU A 228 -7.67 0.82 21.88
C LEU A 228 -6.34 1.03 22.62
N GLY A 229 -5.42 1.80 22.03
CA GLY A 229 -4.09 2.06 22.59
C GLY A 229 -3.16 0.85 22.51
N HIS A 230 -3.29 0.04 21.46
CA HIS A 230 -2.46 -1.14 21.29
C HIS A 230 -1.13 -0.78 20.62
N GLY A 231 -0.08 -0.70 21.43
CA GLY A 231 1.24 -0.28 20.96
C GLY A 231 2.05 -1.37 20.24
N SER A 232 1.69 -2.66 20.38
CA SER A 232 2.50 -3.75 19.80
C SER A 232 2.40 -3.83 18.29
N THR A 233 1.24 -3.55 17.68
CA THR A 233 0.99 -3.61 16.22
C THR A 233 1.96 -2.76 15.40
N TYR A 234 2.56 -1.74 16.01
CA TYR A 234 3.61 -0.92 15.41
C TYR A 234 4.98 -1.61 15.33
N TYR A 235 5.13 -2.85 15.83
CA TYR A 235 6.37 -3.63 15.72
C TYR A 235 6.20 -5.17 15.78
N HIS A 236 5.00 -5.69 16.07
CA HIS A 236 4.64 -7.11 16.21
C HIS A 236 3.11 -7.29 16.37
N ASN A 237 2.57 -8.48 16.70
CA ASN A 237 1.16 -8.71 17.07
C ASN A 237 0.14 -8.45 15.95
N TYR A 238 0.45 -8.91 14.72
CA TYR A 238 -0.48 -8.86 13.59
C TYR A 238 -0.23 -10.01 12.61
N HIS A 239 -1.15 -10.19 11.68
CA HIS A 239 -1.04 -11.02 10.49
C HIS A 239 -1.26 -10.15 9.26
N LEU A 240 -0.60 -10.52 8.16
CA LEU A 240 -0.87 -10.01 6.83
C LEU A 240 -1.49 -11.14 6.01
N LEU A 241 -2.58 -10.84 5.33
CA LEU A 241 -3.26 -11.79 4.47
C LEU A 241 -3.27 -11.24 3.05
N LEU A 242 -2.91 -12.07 2.08
CA LEU A 242 -3.02 -11.77 0.66
C LEU A 242 -4.17 -12.59 0.07
N ASP A 243 -5.17 -11.92 -0.50
CA ASP A 243 -6.41 -12.55 -1.00
C ASP A 243 -6.14 -13.64 -2.06
N GLU A 244 -5.25 -13.39 -3.01
CA GLU A 244 -4.83 -14.32 -4.07
C GLU A 244 -3.34 -14.10 -4.45
N THR A 245 -2.64 -15.17 -4.82
CA THR A 245 -1.22 -15.09 -5.22
C THR A 245 -1.08 -14.74 -6.71
N GLY A 246 0.07 -14.18 -7.12
CA GLY A 246 0.35 -13.92 -8.54
C GLY A 246 -0.02 -12.51 -9.02
N GLY A 247 -0.02 -11.52 -8.13
CA GLY A 247 0.06 -10.10 -8.49
C GLY A 247 -1.25 -9.31 -8.51
N THR A 248 -2.43 -9.92 -8.62
CA THR A 248 -3.73 -9.21 -8.61
C THR A 248 -4.38 -9.12 -7.22
N GLY A 249 -3.86 -9.86 -6.24
CA GLY A 249 -4.39 -9.91 -4.89
C GLY A 249 -4.12 -8.66 -4.06
N ARG A 250 -5.03 -8.39 -3.13
CA ARG A 250 -4.93 -7.28 -2.16
C ARG A 250 -4.59 -7.78 -0.77
N TRP A 251 -3.81 -6.98 -0.06
CA TRP A 251 -3.39 -7.24 1.31
C TRP A 251 -4.42 -6.76 2.33
N ARG A 252 -4.53 -7.51 3.42
CA ARG A 252 -5.28 -7.18 4.63
C ARG A 252 -4.36 -7.22 5.85
N PHE A 253 -4.62 -6.32 6.79
CA PHE A 253 -3.93 -6.27 8.07
C PHE A 253 -4.89 -6.76 9.16
N ILE A 254 -4.53 -7.84 9.87
CA ILE A 254 -5.36 -8.44 10.91
C ILE A 254 -4.60 -8.43 12.24
N THR A 255 -5.17 -7.80 13.26
CA THR A 255 -4.51 -7.69 14.57
C THR A 255 -4.49 -9.02 15.33
N TRP A 256 -3.53 -9.19 16.24
CA TRP A 256 -3.41 -10.37 17.10
C TRP A 256 -2.95 -9.98 18.52
N ASP A 257 -3.10 -10.87 19.51
CA ASP A 257 -2.56 -10.72 20.88
C ASP A 257 -2.91 -9.37 21.52
N MET A 258 -4.21 -9.23 21.85
CA MET A 258 -4.83 -7.96 22.25
C MET A 258 -4.93 -7.78 23.77
N ASP A 259 -4.14 -8.52 24.55
CA ASP A 259 -4.16 -8.53 26.02
C ASP A 259 -3.75 -7.19 26.65
N ARG A 260 -2.90 -6.42 25.96
CA ARG A 260 -2.34 -5.13 26.43
C ARG A 260 -2.99 -3.90 25.83
N THR A 261 -4.28 -3.96 25.64
CA THR A 261 -5.15 -2.85 25.22
C THR A 261 -5.78 -2.15 26.44
N TRP A 262 -6.59 -1.11 26.20
CA TRP A 262 -7.39 -0.44 27.24
C TRP A 262 -6.53 0.03 28.44
N TRP A 263 -5.71 1.04 28.17
CA TRP A 263 -4.77 1.66 29.11
C TRP A 263 -3.58 0.80 29.57
N LYS A 264 -3.53 -0.51 29.31
CA LYS A 264 -2.47 -1.39 29.84
C LYS A 264 -1.06 -1.04 29.32
N TYR A 265 -0.92 -0.68 28.04
CA TYR A 265 0.33 -0.12 27.49
C TYR A 265 0.56 1.36 27.87
N GLY A 266 -0.40 1.97 28.54
CA GLY A 266 -0.44 3.38 28.86
C GLY A 266 -0.92 4.25 27.69
N PRO A 267 -1.15 5.55 27.95
CA PRO A 267 -1.66 6.53 27.00
C PRO A 267 -0.79 6.79 25.73
N LEU A 268 0.40 6.21 25.61
CA LEU A 268 1.47 6.79 24.79
C LEU A 268 1.86 6.00 23.53
N THR A 269 0.85 5.70 22.73
CA THR A 269 0.93 5.47 21.27
C THR A 269 -0.21 6.29 20.63
N PRO A 270 -0.20 6.69 19.34
CA PRO A 270 0.56 6.09 18.24
C PRO A 270 2.04 6.50 18.17
N TYR A 271 2.42 7.68 18.68
CA TYR A 271 3.66 8.33 18.22
C TYR A 271 4.80 8.51 19.22
N TYR A 272 4.53 8.61 20.53
CA TYR A 272 5.48 9.29 21.43
C TYR A 272 6.14 8.44 22.52
N ARG A 273 5.77 7.17 22.70
CA ARG A 273 6.41 6.36 23.76
C ARG A 273 6.51 4.87 23.49
N ASN A 274 6.77 4.47 22.26
CA ASN A 274 7.59 3.27 22.10
C ASN A 274 9.05 3.69 22.29
N SER A 275 9.44 3.79 23.56
CA SER A 275 10.77 4.18 23.97
C SER A 275 11.79 3.28 23.29
N SER A 276 12.73 3.89 22.57
CA SER A 276 14.00 3.32 22.14
C SER A 276 14.84 2.69 23.25
N ASN A 277 14.42 2.79 24.51
CA ASN A 277 15.06 2.11 25.63
C ASN A 277 15.21 0.59 25.41
N ASN A 278 14.48 -0.02 24.47
CA ASN A 278 14.59 -1.44 24.11
C ASN A 278 14.95 -1.72 22.63
N GLY A 279 15.25 -0.71 21.79
CA GLY A 279 15.69 -0.94 20.39
C GLY A 279 14.65 -1.49 19.40
N ASN A 280 13.34 -1.39 19.67
CA ASN A 280 12.31 -1.89 18.75
C ASN A 280 12.21 -1.03 17.46
N ARG A 281 12.17 -1.69 16.30
CA ARG A 281 11.97 -1.06 14.98
C ARG A 281 10.50 -0.67 14.74
N ARG A 282 10.20 0.12 13.70
CA ARG A 282 8.82 0.53 13.34
C ARG A 282 8.27 -0.34 12.22
N ASN A 283 7.00 -0.70 12.31
CA ASN A 283 6.22 -1.16 11.17
C ASN A 283 6.23 -0.09 10.06
N THR A 284 6.95 -0.37 8.97
CA THR A 284 7.15 0.55 7.83
C THR A 284 5.82 1.00 7.24
N LEU A 285 4.89 0.06 7.00
CA LEU A 285 3.58 0.37 6.44
C LEU A 285 2.83 1.41 7.28
N ILE A 286 2.64 1.13 8.57
CA ILE A 286 1.89 2.03 9.46
C ILE A 286 2.63 3.36 9.62
N TRP A 287 3.96 3.34 9.68
CA TRP A 287 4.74 4.58 9.77
C TRP A 287 4.56 5.47 8.54
N ARG A 288 4.68 4.92 7.33
CA ARG A 288 4.50 5.68 6.07
C ARG A 288 3.10 6.25 5.96
N MET A 289 2.07 5.49 6.34
CA MET A 289 0.68 5.99 6.42
C MET A 289 0.54 7.24 7.29
N TRP A 290 1.30 7.32 8.39
CA TRP A 290 1.27 8.50 9.26
C TRP A 290 2.15 9.65 8.78
N CYS A 291 3.14 9.40 7.92
CA CYS A 291 3.97 10.43 7.30
C CYS A 291 3.21 11.13 6.16
N ASP A 292 2.48 10.37 5.36
CA ASP A 292 1.62 10.92 4.30
C ASP A 292 0.54 11.84 4.89
N ALA A 293 0.42 13.05 4.34
CA ALA A 293 -0.47 14.07 4.87
C ALA A 293 -1.96 13.72 4.67
N THR A 294 -2.30 13.19 3.49
CA THR A 294 -3.68 12.86 3.13
C THR A 294 -4.14 11.61 3.86
N ILE A 295 -3.32 10.54 3.90
CA ILE A 295 -3.64 9.32 4.66
C ILE A 295 -3.82 9.66 6.14
N ARG A 296 -2.97 10.54 6.70
CA ARG A 296 -3.09 10.97 8.10
C ARG A 296 -4.40 11.71 8.37
N GLU A 297 -4.84 12.59 7.49
CA GLU A 297 -6.15 13.26 7.62
C GLU A 297 -7.30 12.25 7.57
N GLU A 298 -7.23 11.25 6.69
CA GLU A 298 -8.19 10.16 6.61
C GLU A 298 -8.21 9.30 7.88
N LEU A 299 -7.04 9.00 8.46
CA LEU A 299 -6.94 8.29 9.74
C LEU A 299 -7.54 9.10 10.89
N PHE A 300 -7.35 10.43 10.92
CA PHE A 300 -7.98 11.29 11.92
C PHE A 300 -9.50 11.33 11.76
N ALA A 301 -9.99 11.42 10.52
CA ALA A 301 -11.41 11.34 10.23
C ALA A 301 -11.98 9.99 10.70
N GLU A 302 -11.29 8.88 10.44
CA GLU A 302 -11.73 7.55 10.85
C GLU A 302 -11.72 7.37 12.38
N ILE A 303 -10.70 7.87 13.08
CA ILE A 303 -10.67 7.91 14.56
C ILE A 303 -11.86 8.72 15.10
N HIS A 304 -12.15 9.88 14.50
CA HIS A 304 -13.29 10.72 14.89
C HIS A 304 -14.62 10.00 14.67
N ASN A 305 -14.78 9.31 13.53
CA ASN A 305 -15.98 8.57 13.18
C ASN A 305 -16.22 7.37 14.09
N GLN A 306 -15.15 6.65 14.47
CA GLN A 306 -15.24 5.50 15.34
C GLN A 306 -15.46 5.87 16.82
N TYR A 307 -15.00 7.03 17.29
CA TYR A 307 -15.04 7.39 18.72
C TYR A 307 -16.45 7.33 19.35
N PRO A 308 -17.53 7.87 18.76
CA PRO A 308 -18.87 7.76 19.34
C PRO A 308 -19.29 6.31 19.58
N LEU A 309 -19.01 5.42 18.62
CA LEU A 309 -19.27 3.99 18.74
C LEU A 309 -18.38 3.35 19.81
N PHE A 310 -17.10 3.75 19.90
CA PHE A 310 -16.19 3.26 20.93
C PHE A 310 -16.64 3.64 22.34
N PHE A 311 -17.07 4.88 22.51
CA PHE A 311 -17.59 5.39 23.78
C PHE A 311 -18.93 4.74 24.13
N GLU A 312 -19.84 4.59 23.16
CA GLU A 312 -21.09 3.84 23.37
C GLU A 312 -20.79 2.39 23.76
N PHE A 313 -19.93 1.69 23.04
CA PHE A 313 -19.55 0.31 23.31
C PHE A 313 -19.02 0.09 24.73
N SER A 314 -18.27 1.05 25.29
CA SER A 314 -17.77 0.97 26.66
C SER A 314 -18.81 1.33 27.73
N GLN A 315 -19.92 1.95 27.34
CA GLN A 315 -20.98 2.42 28.25
C GLN A 315 -22.24 1.56 28.18
N GLU A 316 -22.46 0.87 27.05
CA GLU A 316 -23.41 -0.23 26.94
C GLU A 316 -22.98 -1.35 27.89
N ASP A 317 -23.93 -2.01 28.56
CA ASP A 317 -23.71 -3.03 29.61
C ASP A 317 -22.84 -4.24 29.17
N THR A 318 -22.19 -4.21 28.01
CA THR A 318 -21.24 -5.20 27.46
C THR A 318 -20.13 -5.55 28.44
N ILE A 319 -19.37 -4.55 28.94
CA ILE A 319 -18.24 -4.78 29.87
C ILE A 319 -18.77 -5.35 31.19
N ASP A 320 -19.86 -4.78 31.71
CA ASP A 320 -20.47 -5.22 32.98
C ASP A 320 -21.02 -6.66 32.85
N SER A 321 -21.68 -6.97 31.74
CA SER A 321 -22.23 -8.31 31.46
C SER A 321 -21.14 -9.37 31.32
N LEU A 322 -20.04 -9.03 30.63
CA LEU A 322 -18.87 -9.90 30.55
C LEU A 322 -18.23 -10.10 31.92
N GLY A 323 -18.05 -9.02 32.68
CA GLY A 323 -17.53 -9.09 34.05
C GLY A 323 -18.37 -10.00 34.94
N LEU A 324 -19.71 -9.88 34.88
CA LEU A 324 -20.64 -10.73 35.61
C LEU A 324 -20.59 -12.20 35.17
N LEU A 325 -20.44 -12.44 33.87
CA LEU A 325 -20.34 -13.80 33.31
C LEU A 325 -19.12 -14.53 33.86
N ILE A 326 -17.94 -13.88 33.89
CA ILE A 326 -16.68 -14.52 34.26
C ILE A 326 -16.35 -14.43 35.76
N ALA A 327 -16.93 -13.49 36.50
CA ALA A 327 -16.62 -13.25 37.91
C ALA A 327 -16.61 -14.51 38.78
N PRO A 328 -17.56 -15.47 38.66
CA PRO A 328 -17.51 -16.71 39.44
C PRO A 328 -16.25 -17.54 39.18
N LEU A 329 -15.78 -17.61 37.93
CA LEU A 329 -14.57 -18.35 37.57
C LEU A 329 -13.30 -17.59 37.97
N VAL A 330 -13.32 -16.26 37.94
CA VAL A 330 -12.22 -15.43 38.43
C VAL A 330 -12.09 -15.56 39.95
N GLU A 331 -13.20 -15.61 40.68
CA GLU A 331 -13.21 -15.81 42.13
C GLU A 331 -12.62 -17.17 42.53
N LEU A 332 -12.95 -18.22 41.76
CA LEU A 332 -12.50 -19.60 41.95
C LEU A 332 -11.10 -19.90 41.38
N ASP A 333 -10.51 -19.00 40.58
CA ASP A 333 -9.19 -19.19 39.96
C ASP A 333 -8.10 -19.37 41.04
N PRO A 334 -7.45 -20.55 41.11
CA PRO A 334 -6.46 -20.85 42.16
C PRO A 334 -5.17 -20.03 42.02
N PHE A 335 -4.94 -19.39 40.88
CA PHE A 335 -3.78 -18.55 40.60
C PHE A 335 -4.06 -17.05 40.73
N ARG A 336 -5.30 -16.65 41.05
CA ARG A 336 -5.65 -15.23 41.19
C ARG A 336 -4.77 -14.55 42.24
N ASN A 337 -4.18 -13.41 41.85
CA ASN A 337 -3.26 -12.62 42.68
C ASN A 337 -3.79 -11.22 43.03
N PHE A 338 -5.10 -10.97 42.89
CA PHE A 338 -5.82 -9.72 43.19
C PHE A 338 -7.14 -10.02 43.91
N THR A 339 -7.79 -9.02 44.51
CA THR A 339 -9.12 -9.17 45.14
C THR A 339 -10.26 -8.96 44.14
N MET A 340 -11.47 -9.48 44.42
CA MET A 340 -12.63 -9.19 43.57
C MET A 340 -12.99 -7.70 43.55
N ASP A 341 -12.67 -6.93 44.60
CA ASP A 341 -12.83 -5.47 44.56
C ASP A 341 -11.92 -4.83 43.49
N GLN A 342 -10.66 -5.30 43.37
CA GLN A 342 -9.74 -4.83 42.32
C GLN A 342 -10.19 -5.25 40.92
N PHE A 343 -10.83 -6.41 40.78
CA PHE A 343 -11.44 -6.85 39.52
C PHE A 343 -12.53 -5.88 39.05
N TRP A 344 -13.47 -5.55 39.94
CA TRP A 344 -14.56 -4.63 39.62
C TRP A 344 -14.09 -3.20 39.41
N GLU A 345 -13.13 -2.72 40.23
CA GLU A 345 -12.52 -1.41 40.04
C GLU A 345 -11.82 -1.29 38.68
N GLU A 346 -11.10 -2.33 38.26
CA GLU A 346 -10.43 -2.31 36.97
C GLU A 346 -11.40 -2.40 35.78
N LEU A 347 -12.55 -3.07 35.93
CA LEU A 347 -13.61 -3.03 34.91
C LEU A 347 -14.19 -1.61 34.74
N GLU A 348 -14.38 -0.87 35.83
CA GLU A 348 -14.80 0.53 35.75
C GLU A 348 -13.74 1.41 35.04
N HIS A 349 -12.45 1.16 35.28
CA HIS A 349 -11.39 1.85 34.53
C HIS A 349 -11.44 1.59 33.01
N LEU A 350 -11.84 0.39 32.58
CA LEU A 350 -12.03 0.11 31.14
C LEU A 350 -13.15 0.96 30.54
N LYS A 351 -14.22 1.23 31.30
CA LYS A 351 -15.37 2.05 30.87
C LYS A 351 -15.02 3.53 30.77
N ASP A 352 -14.14 4.01 31.63
CA ASP A 352 -13.66 5.40 31.62
C ASP A 352 -12.59 5.68 30.54
N TRP A 353 -11.92 4.64 30.05
CA TRP A 353 -10.79 4.76 29.13
C TRP A 353 -11.11 5.51 27.82
N PRO A 354 -12.20 5.23 27.08
CA PRO A 354 -12.41 5.84 25.76
C PRO A 354 -12.43 7.36 25.76
N ALA A 355 -13.09 8.00 26.72
CA ALA A 355 -13.14 9.45 26.82
C ALA A 355 -11.77 10.07 27.13
N ALA A 356 -11.04 9.48 28.08
CA ALA A 356 -9.69 9.92 28.43
C ALA A 356 -8.73 9.74 27.24
N ARG A 357 -8.82 8.60 26.56
CA ARG A 357 -7.99 8.24 25.43
C ARG A 357 -8.23 9.12 24.22
N TYR A 358 -9.47 9.34 23.83
CA TYR A 358 -9.79 10.20 22.69
C TYR A 358 -9.36 11.65 22.94
N SER A 359 -9.60 12.16 24.16
CA SER A 359 -9.11 13.48 24.55
C SER A 359 -7.59 13.59 24.45
N GLU A 360 -6.88 12.53 24.83
CA GLU A 360 -5.44 12.47 24.71
C GLU A 360 -4.96 12.36 23.26
N LEU A 361 -5.62 11.58 22.41
CA LEU A 361 -5.31 11.50 20.97
C LEU A 361 -5.44 12.86 20.31
N LEU A 362 -6.50 13.62 20.60
CA LEU A 362 -6.66 14.99 20.11
C LEU A 362 -5.52 15.89 20.58
N LEU A 363 -5.16 15.83 21.87
CA LEU A 363 -4.00 16.56 22.38
C LEU A 363 -2.71 16.12 21.66
N GLN A 364 -2.50 14.82 21.44
CA GLN A 364 -1.38 14.27 20.69
C GLN A 364 -1.29 14.88 19.29
N PHE A 365 -2.39 14.85 18.54
CA PHE A 365 -2.42 15.33 17.15
C PHE A 365 -2.30 16.85 17.03
N GLU A 366 -2.86 17.62 17.96
CA GLU A 366 -2.83 19.09 17.91
C GLU A 366 -1.52 19.68 18.46
N GLN A 367 -0.91 19.02 19.44
CA GLN A 367 0.09 19.65 20.32
C GLN A 367 1.48 19.02 20.24
N TRP A 368 1.61 17.89 19.55
CA TRP A 368 2.85 17.13 19.49
C TRP A 368 3.33 16.91 18.05
N PRO A 369 4.65 16.69 17.85
CA PRO A 369 5.29 16.55 16.54
C PRO A 369 4.69 15.50 15.65
N LEU A 370 4.32 15.84 14.43
CA LEU A 370 4.02 14.80 13.45
C LEU A 370 5.28 13.95 13.16
N PRO A 371 5.13 12.68 12.75
CA PRO A 371 6.25 11.90 12.25
C PRO A 371 7.05 12.67 11.19
N PHE A 372 8.37 12.52 11.21
CA PHE A 372 9.24 13.09 10.20
C PHE A 372 9.25 12.21 8.95
N ARG A 373 9.34 12.82 7.78
CA ARG A 373 9.62 12.20 6.48
C ARG A 373 11.13 12.28 6.21
N ILE A 374 11.61 11.31 5.45
CA ILE A 374 12.98 11.29 4.92
C ILE A 374 12.85 11.45 3.41
N ASP A 375 13.62 12.39 2.86
CA ASP A 375 13.69 12.69 1.44
C ASP A 375 15.03 12.16 0.90
N GLU A 376 14.95 11.35 -0.15
CA GLU A 376 16.13 10.86 -0.84
C GLU A 376 16.82 12.02 -1.58
N PRO A 377 18.16 12.02 -1.65
CA PRO A 377 18.88 13.05 -2.39
C PRO A 377 18.55 12.99 -3.89
N GLU A 378 18.38 14.14 -4.53
CA GLU A 378 18.11 14.25 -5.97
C GLU A 378 19.24 13.66 -6.85
N ASP A 379 20.45 13.48 -6.29
CA ASP A 379 21.63 12.93 -6.95
C ASP A 379 22.33 11.88 -6.08
N SER A 380 22.99 10.90 -6.73
CA SER A 380 23.74 9.78 -6.10
C SER A 380 24.95 10.12 -5.21
N GLY A 381 25.09 11.39 -4.81
CA GLY A 381 26.07 11.88 -3.83
C GLY A 381 25.56 13.05 -3.00
N GLY A 382 24.24 13.21 -2.89
CA GLY A 382 23.60 14.25 -2.09
C GLY A 382 23.39 13.83 -0.63
N ASP A 383 23.31 14.81 0.25
CA ASP A 383 22.97 14.58 1.65
C ASP A 383 21.49 14.15 1.80
N LEU A 384 21.21 13.25 2.75
CA LEU A 384 19.83 12.81 3.04
C LEU A 384 19.00 13.97 3.62
N GLY A 385 17.85 14.27 3.01
CA GLY A 385 16.90 15.27 3.50
C GLY A 385 16.01 14.69 4.61
N ILE A 386 15.78 15.46 5.68
CA ILE A 386 14.80 15.11 6.71
C ILE A 386 13.84 16.28 6.89
N SER A 387 12.55 16.02 6.71
CA SER A 387 11.48 17.01 6.82
C SER A 387 10.43 16.57 7.85
N TRP A 388 9.77 17.53 8.51
CA TRP A 388 8.65 17.25 9.42
C TRP A 388 7.73 18.45 9.51
N GLN A 389 6.48 18.21 9.91
CA GLN A 389 5.49 19.27 10.09
C GLN A 389 5.49 19.80 11.53
N ARG A 390 5.29 21.12 11.65
CA ARG A 390 5.31 21.86 12.92
C ARG A 390 4.21 21.41 13.88
N ALA A 391 4.57 21.22 15.15
CA ALA A 391 3.61 21.07 16.26
C ALA A 391 3.46 22.35 17.12
N GLY A 392 3.23 23.48 16.44
CA GLY A 392 3.08 24.79 17.06
C GLY A 392 4.38 25.44 17.57
N ASP A 393 4.25 26.67 18.06
CA ASP A 393 5.34 27.62 18.28
C ASP A 393 6.11 27.45 19.61
N GLN A 394 5.74 26.47 20.44
CA GLN A 394 6.20 26.36 21.83
C GLN A 394 7.18 25.19 22.08
N CYS A 395 7.75 24.62 21.02
CA CYS A 395 8.60 23.44 21.06
C CYS A 395 10.04 23.76 20.64
N THR A 396 11.03 23.18 21.33
CA THR A 396 12.42 23.12 20.84
C THR A 396 12.74 21.72 20.33
N TRP A 397 13.60 21.63 19.32
CA TRP A 397 13.86 20.40 18.58
C TRP A 397 15.33 19.99 18.64
N ARG A 398 15.56 18.68 18.65
CA ARG A 398 16.89 18.05 18.59
C ARG A 398 16.81 16.80 17.74
N LEU A 399 17.76 16.63 16.83
CA LEU A 399 17.93 15.42 16.03
C LEU A 399 19.11 14.62 16.61
N ALA A 400 18.97 13.31 16.74
CA ALA A 400 20.08 12.41 16.98
C ALA A 400 20.18 11.42 15.83
N ILE A 401 21.40 11.15 15.40
CA ILE A 401 21.72 10.15 14.39
C ILE A 401 22.74 9.19 14.99
N SER A 402 22.50 7.89 14.86
CA SER A 402 23.34 6.84 15.43
C SER A 402 23.43 5.61 14.51
N PRO A 403 24.59 4.95 14.39
CA PRO A 403 24.67 3.60 13.82
C PRO A 403 24.11 2.52 14.77
N ASP A 404 23.77 2.88 16.01
CA ASP A 404 23.23 2.01 17.05
C ASP A 404 21.77 2.37 17.37
N SER A 405 20.86 1.40 17.28
CA SER A 405 19.45 1.55 17.62
C SER A 405 19.20 2.03 19.06
N LEU A 406 20.17 1.80 19.96
CA LEU A 406 20.12 2.17 21.36
C LEU A 406 20.74 3.54 21.64
N PHE A 407 21.39 4.18 20.65
CA PHE A 407 22.09 5.46 20.79
C PHE A 407 23.07 5.44 21.97
N THR A 408 23.94 4.43 21.99
CA THR A 408 24.99 4.25 23.01
C THR A 408 26.41 4.37 22.46
N ASP A 409 26.58 4.61 21.16
CA ASP A 409 27.88 4.61 20.47
C ASP A 409 28.57 5.99 20.56
N PRO A 410 29.90 6.08 20.78
CA PRO A 410 30.65 7.32 20.65
C PRO A 410 30.61 7.99 19.25
N GLY A 411 30.11 7.31 18.21
CA GLY A 411 29.80 7.83 16.87
C GLY A 411 28.45 8.54 16.75
N ASP A 412 27.67 8.63 17.83
CA ASP A 412 26.38 9.34 17.85
C ASP A 412 26.57 10.84 17.64
N VAL A 413 25.84 11.42 16.69
CA VAL A 413 25.86 12.86 16.45
C VAL A 413 24.54 13.46 16.90
N ILE A 414 24.64 14.40 17.82
CA ILE A 414 23.50 15.18 18.31
C ILE A 414 23.57 16.58 17.74
N TYR A 415 22.44 16.94 17.17
CA TYR A 415 22.19 18.13 16.41
C TYR A 415 21.19 18.95 17.24
N GLU A 416 21.67 20.00 17.94
CA GLU A 416 20.88 20.79 18.90
C GLU A 416 20.35 22.11 18.31
N ALA A 417 19.10 22.46 18.65
CA ALA A 417 18.47 23.77 18.41
C ALA A 417 18.11 24.13 16.96
N PHE A 418 17.29 23.26 16.36
CA PHE A 418 16.38 23.46 15.21
C PHE A 418 15.68 24.82 15.00
N PRO A 419 15.87 25.63 13.94
CA PRO A 419 14.76 26.46 13.45
C PRO A 419 13.53 25.58 13.08
N SER A 420 12.34 26.14 13.23
CA SER A 420 11.09 25.48 12.84
C SER A 420 11.06 25.21 11.33
N ASP A 421 10.63 24.01 10.96
CA ASP A 421 10.23 23.59 9.60
C ASP A 421 11.37 23.67 8.57
N THR A 422 12.45 22.91 8.75
CA THR A 422 13.53 22.90 7.77
C THR A 422 14.16 21.52 7.53
N PHE A 423 14.38 21.23 6.25
CA PHE A 423 15.22 20.17 5.69
C PHE A 423 16.59 20.18 6.34
N HIS A 424 16.92 19.12 7.09
CA HIS A 424 18.30 18.90 7.51
C HIS A 424 18.97 17.92 6.58
N THR A 425 20.19 18.23 6.17
CA THR A 425 21.05 17.37 5.38
C THR A 425 21.95 16.55 6.30
N VAL A 426 21.84 15.22 6.22
CA VAL A 426 22.77 14.32 6.92
C VAL A 426 24.01 14.13 6.04
N PRO A 427 25.21 14.54 6.48
CA PRO A 427 26.43 14.41 5.66
C PRO A 427 26.74 12.96 5.31
N GLU A 428 27.21 12.69 4.09
CA GLU A 428 27.66 11.38 3.56
C GLU A 428 28.63 10.57 4.45
N THR A 429 29.20 11.16 5.51
CA THR A 429 30.18 10.49 6.38
C THR A 429 29.62 9.33 7.21
N PHE A 430 28.30 9.13 7.24
CA PHE A 430 27.71 7.97 7.90
C PHE A 430 27.68 6.76 6.96
N THR A 431 28.45 5.72 7.27
CA THR A 431 28.53 4.47 6.49
C THR A 431 28.06 3.30 7.36
N GLY A 432 27.04 2.56 6.90
CA GLY A 432 26.45 1.42 7.60
C GLY A 432 25.12 1.00 6.97
N ALA A 433 24.73 -0.28 7.11
CA ALA A 433 23.50 -0.82 6.53
C ALA A 433 22.23 -0.26 7.18
N ASP A 434 22.32 0.15 8.45
CA ASP A 434 21.22 0.75 9.23
C ASP A 434 21.77 1.99 9.96
N LEU A 435 21.23 3.17 9.66
CA LEU A 435 21.41 4.36 10.49
C LEU A 435 20.10 4.65 11.22
N TRP A 436 20.14 5.20 12.42
CA TRP A 436 18.97 5.43 13.25
C TRP A 436 18.79 6.92 13.44
N LEU A 437 17.59 7.44 13.18
CA LEU A 437 17.25 8.81 13.56
C LEU A 437 16.24 8.86 14.67
N GLN A 438 16.44 9.84 15.54
CA GLN A 438 15.52 10.19 16.59
C GLN A 438 15.35 11.71 16.65
N VAL A 439 14.12 12.17 16.41
CA VAL A 439 13.73 13.56 16.64
C VAL A 439 13.20 13.68 18.07
N PHE A 440 13.73 14.63 18.83
CA PHE A 440 13.30 14.96 20.17
C PHE A 440 12.63 16.33 20.15
N THR A 441 11.60 16.46 20.97
CA THR A 441 10.85 17.70 21.10
C THR A 441 10.68 18.02 22.57
N THR A 442 11.17 19.19 22.98
CA THR A 442 10.98 19.67 24.35
C THR A 442 9.91 20.75 24.36
N ARG A 443 8.89 20.54 25.20
CA ARG A 443 7.82 21.52 25.46
C ARG A 443 7.63 21.65 26.97
N ASN A 444 7.61 22.89 27.48
CA ASN A 444 7.47 23.18 28.92
C ASN A 444 8.48 22.43 29.81
N GLY A 445 9.69 22.16 29.30
CA GLY A 445 10.72 21.41 30.02
C GLY A 445 10.54 19.88 30.02
N ILE A 446 9.54 19.36 29.31
CA ILE A 446 9.33 17.93 29.09
C ILE A 446 9.84 17.58 27.69
N GLU A 447 10.93 16.81 27.62
CA GLU A 447 11.42 16.22 26.37
C GLU A 447 10.60 14.96 26.08
N GLN A 448 9.94 14.95 24.92
CA GLN A 448 9.38 13.76 24.32
C GLN A 448 10.22 13.34 23.13
N ARG A 449 10.24 12.03 22.89
CA ARG A 449 10.92 11.44 21.75
C ARG A 449 9.86 11.13 20.71
N SER A 450 10.11 11.48 19.45
CA SER A 450 9.47 10.75 18.36
C SER A 450 9.91 9.29 18.45
N SER A 451 9.11 8.39 17.88
CA SER A 451 9.51 7.01 17.63
C SER A 451 10.90 6.96 16.94
N ASN A 452 11.67 5.89 17.08
CA ASN A 452 12.92 5.68 16.35
C ASN A 452 12.61 5.15 14.96
N GLY A 453 13.27 5.61 13.89
CA GLY A 453 13.19 4.95 12.59
C GLY A 453 14.60 4.65 12.08
N PRO A 454 14.84 3.50 11.44
CA PRO A 454 16.00 3.42 10.57
C PRO A 454 15.88 4.51 9.49
N ILE A 455 16.97 5.23 9.21
CA ILE A 455 17.27 5.55 7.83
C ILE A 455 17.37 4.14 7.22
N VAL A 456 16.49 3.79 6.30
CA VAL A 456 16.91 2.86 5.27
C VAL A 456 17.60 3.78 4.28
N PRO A 457 18.90 4.09 4.44
CA PRO A 457 19.53 4.85 3.40
C PRO A 457 19.46 3.97 2.16
N GLN A 458 19.17 4.59 1.04
CA GLN A 458 19.90 4.32 -0.18
C GLN A 458 21.41 4.46 0.05
N GLY A 459 21.99 3.69 0.97
CA GLY A 459 23.17 2.97 0.58
C GLY A 459 22.63 2.07 -0.48
N LYS A 460 22.74 2.47 -1.76
CA LYS A 460 22.78 1.51 -2.85
C LYS A 460 23.59 0.37 -2.28
N ILE A 461 22.92 -0.75 -1.98
CA ILE A 461 23.64 -1.99 -1.88
C ILE A 461 24.03 -2.19 -3.33
N HIS A 462 25.13 -1.54 -3.72
CA HIS A 462 26.03 -2.16 -4.63
C HIS A 462 26.33 -3.48 -3.93
N TYR A 463 25.54 -4.51 -4.27
CA TYR A 463 26.15 -5.79 -4.52
C TYR A 463 27.38 -5.39 -5.31
N ALA A 464 28.57 -5.65 -4.75
CA ALA A 464 29.74 -5.62 -5.60
C ALA A 464 29.34 -6.59 -6.71
N ILE A 465 28.95 -6.04 -7.87
CA ILE A 465 28.56 -6.78 -9.06
C ILE A 465 29.86 -7.47 -9.41
N THR A 466 30.06 -8.64 -8.83
CA THR A 466 31.21 -9.47 -9.13
C THR A 466 30.80 -10.26 -10.35
N GLY A 467 30.86 -9.60 -11.50
CA GLY A 467 30.69 -10.19 -12.82
C GLY A 467 30.23 -9.14 -13.82
N ASP A 468 30.95 -9.01 -14.93
CA ASP A 468 30.59 -8.14 -16.05
C ASP A 468 29.54 -8.87 -16.95
N LEU A 469 28.44 -9.37 -16.35
CA LEU A 469 27.27 -9.95 -17.01
C LEU A 469 26.01 -9.25 -16.52
N VAL A 470 25.25 -8.66 -17.42
CA VAL A 470 24.15 -7.74 -17.11
C VAL A 470 22.86 -8.23 -17.76
N ILE A 471 21.76 -8.26 -17.00
CA ILE A 471 20.40 -8.42 -17.53
C ILE A 471 20.06 -7.14 -18.27
N ASN A 472 19.81 -7.19 -19.57
CA ASN A 472 19.70 -5.99 -20.40
C ASN A 472 18.35 -5.85 -21.12
N GLU A 473 17.55 -6.91 -21.20
CA GLU A 473 16.24 -6.85 -21.82
C GLU A 473 15.32 -7.97 -21.29
N ILE A 474 14.05 -7.67 -21.02
CA ILE A 474 13.07 -8.65 -20.56
C ILE A 474 11.72 -8.49 -21.26
N ASN A 475 11.08 -9.62 -21.57
CA ASN A 475 9.69 -9.71 -21.98
C ASN A 475 8.94 -10.49 -20.90
N TYR A 476 8.14 -9.78 -20.11
CA TYR A 476 7.38 -10.35 -18.99
C TYR A 476 5.87 -10.36 -19.22
N TRP A 477 5.38 -9.62 -20.22
CA TRP A 477 3.97 -9.60 -20.58
C TRP A 477 3.82 -9.32 -22.08
N SER A 478 3.59 -10.37 -22.84
CA SER A 478 3.48 -10.26 -24.29
C SER A 478 2.14 -9.71 -24.78
N ALA A 479 2.18 -9.01 -25.91
CA ALA A 479 0.97 -8.61 -26.62
C ALA A 479 0.17 -9.85 -27.11
N PRO A 480 -1.17 -9.79 -27.12
CA PRO A 480 -2.01 -10.94 -27.51
C PRO A 480 -1.71 -11.50 -28.90
N LEU A 481 -1.25 -10.66 -29.84
CA LEU A 481 -0.98 -11.02 -31.24
C LEU A 481 0.50 -11.31 -31.54
N PHE A 482 1.40 -11.01 -30.60
CA PHE A 482 2.83 -11.26 -30.70
C PHE A 482 3.33 -11.79 -29.35
N ASN A 483 3.28 -13.11 -29.19
CA ASN A 483 3.54 -13.76 -27.91
C ASN A 483 4.68 -14.79 -28.03
N PRO A 484 5.94 -14.34 -27.83
CA PRO A 484 7.09 -15.22 -27.77
C PRO A 484 7.21 -16.00 -26.44
N GLY A 485 6.26 -15.84 -25.51
CA GLY A 485 6.39 -16.30 -24.13
C GLY A 485 7.42 -15.48 -23.34
N ASP A 486 7.60 -15.78 -22.06
CA ASP A 486 8.49 -14.98 -21.22
C ASP A 486 9.94 -15.24 -21.58
N TRP A 487 10.73 -14.18 -21.64
CA TRP A 487 12.15 -14.30 -21.84
C TRP A 487 12.92 -13.12 -21.23
N PHE A 488 14.18 -13.36 -20.92
CA PHE A 488 15.13 -12.29 -20.64
C PHE A 488 16.45 -12.54 -21.36
N GLU A 489 17.18 -11.46 -21.52
CA GLU A 489 18.50 -11.41 -22.11
C GLU A 489 19.55 -11.06 -21.07
N ILE A 490 20.72 -11.67 -21.21
CA ILE A 490 21.94 -11.17 -20.58
C ILE A 490 22.95 -10.77 -21.65
N ILE A 491 23.73 -9.72 -21.38
CA ILE A 491 24.87 -9.27 -22.17
C ILE A 491 26.17 -9.38 -21.37
N SER A 492 27.26 -9.79 -22.02
CA SER A 492 28.60 -9.76 -21.43
C SER A 492 29.31 -8.45 -21.70
N ILE A 493 29.67 -7.73 -20.63
CA ILE A 493 30.58 -6.57 -20.68
C ILE A 493 32.02 -6.94 -20.27
N GLU A 494 32.28 -8.23 -20.03
CA GLU A 494 33.61 -8.76 -19.75
C GLU A 494 34.56 -8.57 -20.94
N ASN A 495 35.86 -8.55 -20.64
CA ASN A 495 36.90 -8.56 -21.69
C ASN A 495 37.32 -9.97 -22.13
N GLU A 496 36.86 -11.02 -21.45
CA GLU A 496 37.16 -12.42 -21.75
C GLU A 496 35.89 -13.29 -21.68
N PRO A 497 35.82 -14.44 -22.40
CA PRO A 497 34.65 -15.30 -22.36
C PRO A 497 34.36 -15.90 -20.96
N VAL A 498 33.09 -15.94 -20.58
CA VAL A 498 32.61 -16.48 -19.29
C VAL A 498 31.90 -17.80 -19.49
N SER A 499 32.26 -18.79 -18.67
CA SER A 499 31.53 -20.06 -18.56
C SER A 499 30.40 -19.92 -17.55
N LEU A 500 29.17 -20.20 -17.98
CA LEU A 500 27.97 -20.20 -17.14
C LEU A 500 27.70 -21.58 -16.49
N ALA A 501 28.63 -22.53 -16.62
CA ALA A 501 28.51 -23.85 -16.00
C ALA A 501 28.29 -23.74 -14.48
N GLY A 502 27.15 -24.24 -14.00
CA GLY A 502 26.78 -24.23 -12.59
C GLY A 502 26.22 -22.90 -12.07
N TRP A 503 26.07 -21.90 -12.94
CA TRP A 503 25.33 -20.69 -12.62
C TRP A 503 23.85 -21.00 -12.50
N SER A 504 23.08 -20.09 -11.89
CA SER A 504 21.63 -20.27 -11.81
C SER A 504 20.88 -18.96 -11.90
N VAL A 505 19.65 -19.03 -12.38
CA VAL A 505 18.71 -17.91 -12.46
C VAL A 505 17.51 -18.25 -11.59
N ARG A 506 17.01 -17.25 -10.86
CA ARG A 506 15.77 -17.32 -10.08
C ARG A 506 14.91 -16.12 -10.39
N ASP A 507 13.61 -16.31 -10.32
CA ASP A 507 12.69 -15.18 -10.16
C ASP A 507 12.56 -14.82 -8.66
N ASN A 508 11.51 -14.10 -8.27
CA ASN A 508 11.23 -13.82 -6.86
C ASN A 508 10.92 -15.10 -6.05
N ASN A 509 10.59 -16.20 -6.74
CA ASN A 509 10.23 -17.52 -6.27
C ASN A 509 11.42 -18.45 -6.05
N SER A 510 11.72 -18.70 -4.76
CA SER A 510 12.85 -19.55 -4.38
C SER A 510 12.80 -21.00 -4.90
N ALA A 511 11.62 -21.50 -5.29
CA ALA A 511 11.46 -22.81 -5.94
C ALA A 511 11.66 -22.76 -7.46
N ASN A 512 11.47 -21.59 -8.06
CA ASN A 512 11.68 -21.32 -9.48
C ASN A 512 13.17 -21.03 -9.72
N LEU A 513 13.89 -22.13 -9.91
CA LEU A 513 15.33 -22.14 -10.16
C LEU A 513 15.61 -22.80 -11.50
N THR A 514 16.35 -22.08 -12.35
CA THR A 514 16.95 -22.64 -13.56
C THR A 514 18.46 -22.71 -13.38
N THR A 515 19.03 -23.92 -13.32
CA THR A 515 20.49 -24.10 -13.35
C THR A 515 20.98 -24.08 -14.80
N LEU A 516 21.98 -23.25 -15.07
CA LEU A 516 22.53 -23.08 -16.40
C LEU A 516 23.53 -24.21 -16.73
N GLY A 517 23.51 -24.62 -18.01
CA GLY A 517 24.38 -25.67 -18.53
C GLY A 517 25.80 -25.20 -18.86
N GLU A 518 26.53 -26.01 -19.62
CA GLU A 518 27.87 -25.72 -20.16
C GLU A 518 27.81 -24.66 -21.29
N LEU A 519 27.26 -23.48 -20.98
CA LEU A 519 27.18 -22.32 -21.87
C LEU A 519 28.41 -21.44 -21.69
N VAL A 520 28.88 -20.83 -22.77
CA VAL A 520 29.98 -19.86 -22.75
C VAL A 520 29.55 -18.60 -23.49
N ILE A 521 29.54 -17.48 -22.80
CA ILE A 521 29.22 -16.16 -23.35
C ILE A 521 30.51 -15.40 -23.64
N SER A 522 30.67 -14.93 -24.87
CA SER A 522 31.85 -14.17 -25.29
C SER A 522 31.66 -12.66 -24.99
N PRO A 523 32.74 -11.87 -24.91
CA PRO A 523 32.66 -10.41 -24.77
C PRO A 523 31.71 -9.77 -25.78
N GLY A 524 30.75 -8.97 -25.30
CA GLY A 524 29.73 -8.28 -26.10
C GLY A 524 28.65 -9.19 -26.70
N GLN A 525 28.61 -10.47 -26.34
CA GLN A 525 27.58 -11.40 -26.80
C GLN A 525 26.34 -11.30 -25.90
N CYS A 526 25.16 -11.40 -26.52
CA CYS A 526 23.88 -11.57 -25.82
C CYS A 526 23.44 -13.04 -25.80
N MET A 527 22.75 -13.44 -24.74
CA MET A 527 22.14 -14.77 -24.59
C MET A 527 20.69 -14.65 -24.11
N ILE A 528 19.78 -15.33 -24.79
CA ILE A 528 18.35 -15.39 -24.44
C ILE A 528 18.04 -16.61 -23.58
N PHE A 529 17.24 -16.39 -22.55
CA PHE A 529 16.64 -17.42 -21.68
C PHE A 529 15.12 -17.25 -21.75
N CYS A 530 14.38 -18.31 -22.09
CA CYS A 530 12.93 -18.21 -22.31
C CYS A 530 12.16 -19.33 -21.63
N SER A 531 10.91 -19.12 -21.24
CA SER A 531 10.07 -20.17 -20.65
C SER A 531 9.49 -21.13 -21.70
N ASP A 532 9.21 -20.65 -22.91
CA ASP A 532 8.73 -21.46 -24.04
C ASP A 532 9.56 -21.22 -25.31
N SER A 533 10.56 -22.07 -25.53
CA SER A 533 11.39 -22.01 -26.74
C SER A 533 10.61 -22.17 -28.04
N PHE A 534 9.48 -22.90 -28.03
CA PHE A 534 8.67 -23.08 -29.24
C PHE A 534 7.90 -21.80 -29.57
N ALA A 535 7.32 -21.14 -28.56
CA ALA A 535 6.66 -19.85 -28.73
C ALA A 535 7.65 -18.79 -29.23
N PHE A 536 8.84 -18.72 -28.62
CA PHE A 536 9.89 -17.78 -29.00
C PHE A 536 10.32 -17.97 -30.46
N VAL A 537 10.68 -19.19 -30.87
CA VAL A 537 11.13 -19.49 -32.24
C VAL A 537 10.03 -19.27 -33.27
N ASN A 538 8.77 -19.51 -32.89
CA ASN A 538 7.64 -19.27 -33.78
C ASN A 538 7.40 -17.77 -34.05
N MET A 539 7.69 -16.89 -33.08
CA MET A 539 7.62 -15.44 -33.27
C MET A 539 8.89 -14.86 -33.93
N PHE A 540 10.06 -15.42 -33.61
CA PHE A 540 11.37 -14.97 -34.09
C PHE A 540 12.06 -16.00 -35.02
N ASP A 541 11.39 -16.40 -36.10
CA ASP A 541 11.81 -17.50 -36.98
C ASP A 541 13.16 -17.29 -37.71
N THR A 542 13.64 -16.05 -37.77
CA THR A 542 14.94 -15.68 -38.37
C THR A 542 16.08 -15.58 -37.37
N LEU A 543 15.80 -15.59 -36.06
CA LEU A 543 16.80 -15.45 -34.99
C LEU A 543 17.35 -16.81 -34.55
N PRO A 544 18.50 -16.83 -33.85
CA PRO A 544 18.97 -18.04 -33.18
C PRO A 544 17.95 -18.60 -32.20
N GLU A 545 18.02 -19.91 -31.98
CA GLU A 545 17.29 -20.57 -30.89
C GLU A 545 17.72 -19.99 -29.52
N PRO A 546 16.80 -19.89 -28.54
CA PRO A 546 17.14 -19.49 -27.17
C PRO A 546 18.30 -20.30 -26.58
N SER A 547 19.18 -19.64 -25.82
CA SER A 547 20.37 -20.26 -25.22
C SER A 547 20.02 -21.29 -24.15
N HIS A 548 18.90 -21.09 -23.45
CA HIS A 548 18.39 -22.01 -22.45
C HIS A 548 16.87 -21.83 -22.23
N CYS A 549 16.21 -22.90 -21.77
CA CYS A 549 14.82 -22.81 -21.32
C CYS A 549 14.76 -22.59 -19.81
N LEU A 550 13.93 -21.64 -19.38
CA LEU A 550 13.57 -21.41 -17.99
C LEU A 550 12.62 -22.51 -17.52
N THR A 551 12.70 -22.81 -16.23
CA THR A 551 11.79 -23.72 -15.54
C THR A 551 10.57 -23.00 -14.95
N PHE A 552 10.48 -21.68 -15.18
CA PHE A 552 9.47 -20.77 -14.64
C PHE A 552 9.12 -19.68 -15.67
N ASN A 553 8.02 -18.99 -15.39
CA ASN A 553 7.50 -17.84 -16.12
C ASN A 553 7.78 -16.55 -15.32
N LEU A 554 7.80 -15.42 -15.99
CA LEU A 554 7.91 -14.10 -15.36
C LEU A 554 6.50 -13.56 -15.07
N SER A 555 6.33 -12.81 -13.98
CA SER A 555 5.02 -12.22 -13.61
C SER A 555 4.68 -10.96 -14.42
N ASP A 556 3.48 -10.95 -15.00
CA ASP A 556 2.88 -9.84 -15.74
C ASP A 556 2.67 -8.57 -14.90
N ASN A 557 2.65 -8.65 -13.55
CA ASN A 557 2.42 -7.50 -12.66
C ASN A 557 3.64 -7.10 -11.81
N GLY A 558 4.82 -7.56 -12.23
CA GLY A 558 6.10 -7.32 -11.54
C GLY A 558 6.68 -8.59 -10.92
N ASP A 559 8.00 -8.70 -11.03
CA ASP A 559 8.80 -9.85 -10.63
C ASP A 559 10.25 -9.42 -10.38
N GLN A 560 11.10 -10.36 -9.95
CA GLN A 560 12.52 -10.13 -9.77
C GLN A 560 13.38 -11.23 -10.39
N ILE A 561 14.21 -10.90 -11.37
CA ILE A 561 15.19 -11.84 -11.93
C ILE A 561 16.52 -11.69 -11.19
N LYS A 562 17.09 -12.78 -10.69
CA LYS A 562 18.42 -12.85 -10.06
C LYS A 562 19.31 -13.85 -10.75
N LEU A 563 20.47 -13.39 -11.21
CA LEU A 563 21.54 -14.22 -11.76
C LEU A 563 22.55 -14.54 -10.66
N TYR A 564 22.89 -15.82 -10.48
CA TYR A 564 23.82 -16.29 -9.47
C TYR A 564 25.01 -17.04 -10.07
N ASP A 565 26.19 -16.81 -9.51
CA ASP A 565 27.39 -17.60 -9.79
C ASP A 565 27.33 -18.99 -9.11
N PRO A 566 28.26 -19.92 -9.41
CA PRO A 566 28.27 -21.27 -8.82
C PRO A 566 28.56 -21.31 -7.31
N THR A 567 28.98 -20.18 -6.73
CA THR A 567 29.15 -20.00 -5.28
C THR A 567 27.94 -19.33 -4.62
N ASN A 568 26.87 -19.12 -5.39
CA ASN A 568 25.59 -18.52 -4.98
C ASN A 568 25.71 -17.04 -4.59
N ASN A 569 26.69 -16.30 -5.15
CA ASN A 569 26.69 -14.84 -5.11
C ASN A 569 25.79 -14.30 -6.22
N THR A 570 25.03 -13.24 -5.94
CA THR A 570 24.29 -12.50 -6.97
C THR A 570 25.30 -11.81 -7.88
N VAL A 571 25.21 -12.10 -9.18
CA VAL A 571 25.98 -11.46 -10.23
C VAL A 571 25.26 -10.22 -10.71
N ASP A 572 23.97 -10.34 -11.01
CA ASP A 572 23.11 -9.22 -11.36
C ASP A 572 21.65 -9.50 -10.98
N SER A 573 20.85 -8.45 -10.85
CA SER A 573 19.43 -8.58 -10.55
C SER A 573 18.61 -7.42 -11.10
N LEU A 574 17.40 -7.75 -11.59
CA LEU A 574 16.39 -6.79 -12.01
C LEU A 574 15.11 -7.04 -11.20
N LEU A 575 14.61 -6.02 -10.51
CA LEU A 575 13.27 -5.98 -9.93
C LEU A 575 12.44 -5.02 -10.78
N TYR A 576 11.33 -5.46 -11.34
CA TYR A 576 10.48 -4.62 -12.21
C TYR A 576 9.01 -4.68 -11.81
N TRP A 577 8.23 -3.74 -12.31
CA TRP A 577 6.76 -3.70 -12.19
C TRP A 577 6.12 -3.35 -13.53
N ALA A 578 4.82 -3.61 -13.66
CA ALA A 578 4.02 -3.30 -14.85
C ALA A 578 3.46 -1.87 -14.89
N VAL A 579 3.80 -1.07 -13.87
CA VAL A 579 3.27 0.28 -13.66
C VAL A 579 4.40 1.23 -13.26
N TYR A 580 4.12 2.52 -13.30
CA TYR A 580 5.04 3.59 -12.89
C TYR A 580 5.71 3.27 -11.53
N PRO A 581 7.03 3.52 -11.36
CA PRO A 581 7.95 4.28 -12.22
C PRO A 581 8.51 3.53 -13.43
N TRP A 582 8.09 2.28 -13.66
CA TRP A 582 8.55 1.50 -14.81
C TRP A 582 7.78 1.87 -16.08
N PRO A 583 8.43 1.79 -17.25
CA PRO A 583 7.76 1.94 -18.53
C PRO A 583 6.55 0.99 -18.59
N TRP A 584 5.41 1.53 -18.99
CA TRP A 584 4.16 0.78 -19.07
C TRP A 584 4.01 0.04 -20.42
N GLN A 585 4.76 0.44 -21.46
CA GLN A 585 4.71 -0.20 -22.78
C GLN A 585 5.00 -1.72 -22.74
N PRO A 586 5.91 -2.23 -21.90
CA PRO A 586 6.15 -3.66 -21.75
C PRO A 586 5.08 -4.43 -20.97
N ALA A 587 4.06 -3.75 -20.42
CA ALA A 587 2.96 -4.36 -19.68
C ALA A 587 1.84 -4.87 -20.62
N GLY A 588 2.18 -5.74 -21.57
CA GLY A 588 1.21 -6.35 -22.48
C GLY A 588 0.92 -5.58 -23.76
N TYR A 589 1.54 -4.41 -23.97
CA TYR A 589 1.39 -3.60 -25.20
C TYR A 589 2.43 -3.93 -26.27
N GLY A 590 3.22 -4.98 -26.04
CA GLY A 590 4.07 -5.62 -27.05
C GLY A 590 5.52 -5.15 -27.07
N SER A 591 5.88 -4.08 -26.36
CA SER A 591 7.28 -3.76 -26.09
C SER A 591 7.89 -4.74 -25.08
N THR A 592 9.22 -4.77 -25.04
CA THR A 592 10.01 -5.38 -23.95
C THR A 592 10.57 -4.29 -23.05
N LEU A 593 10.92 -4.62 -21.82
CA LEU A 593 11.59 -3.70 -20.92
C LEU A 593 13.10 -3.81 -21.16
N MET A 594 13.73 -2.72 -21.61
CA MET A 594 15.10 -2.70 -22.10
C MET A 594 15.97 -1.70 -21.35
N LEU A 595 17.19 -2.11 -21.00
CA LEU A 595 18.16 -1.27 -20.32
C LEU A 595 18.84 -0.33 -21.31
N LEU A 596 18.89 0.97 -20.98
CA LEU A 596 19.42 2.02 -21.85
C LEU A 596 20.92 1.85 -22.15
N ASP A 597 21.70 1.44 -21.14
CA ASP A 597 23.13 1.21 -21.24
C ASP A 597 23.53 0.15 -20.19
N PRO A 598 24.26 -0.92 -20.55
CA PRO A 598 24.70 -1.97 -19.61
C PRO A 598 25.55 -1.50 -18.43
N SER A 599 26.03 -0.26 -18.44
CA SER A 599 26.74 0.34 -17.30
C SER A 599 25.80 1.02 -16.29
N LEU A 600 24.51 1.14 -16.60
CA LEU A 600 23.51 1.75 -15.75
C LEU A 600 22.95 0.77 -14.71
N PRO A 601 22.44 1.29 -13.58
CA PRO A 601 21.91 0.45 -12.50
C PRO A 601 20.58 -0.22 -12.87
N ASN A 602 20.55 -1.56 -12.78
CA ASN A 602 19.35 -2.37 -13.04
C ASN A 602 18.22 -2.18 -12.01
N ASP A 603 18.52 -1.64 -10.84
CA ASP A 603 17.55 -1.32 -9.78
C ASP A 603 16.93 0.07 -9.91
N ASP A 604 17.35 0.86 -10.91
CA ASP A 604 16.82 2.20 -11.19
C ASP A 604 15.87 2.15 -12.40
N PRO A 605 14.55 2.38 -12.21
CA PRO A 605 13.57 2.40 -13.30
C PRO A 605 13.93 3.38 -14.44
N ALA A 606 14.62 4.48 -14.14
CA ALA A 606 15.04 5.47 -15.14
C ALA A 606 16.15 4.95 -16.07
N SER A 607 16.80 3.85 -15.71
CA SER A 607 17.75 3.14 -16.58
C SER A 607 17.05 2.30 -17.65
N TRP A 608 15.73 2.12 -17.54
CA TRP A 608 14.96 1.23 -18.39
C TRP A 608 13.93 1.99 -19.24
N ILE A 609 13.67 1.47 -20.44
CA ILE A 609 12.69 1.99 -21.38
C ILE A 609 11.82 0.88 -21.95
N GLY A 610 10.65 1.26 -22.47
CA GLY A 610 9.92 0.41 -23.39
C GLY A 610 10.69 0.30 -24.71
N GLY A 611 11.19 -0.90 -25.00
CA GLY A 611 11.89 -1.23 -26.22
C GLY A 611 10.98 -1.32 -27.44
N PRO A 612 11.54 -1.67 -28.61
CA PRO A 612 10.77 -2.02 -29.80
C PRO A 612 9.69 -3.06 -29.52
N TYR A 613 8.64 -3.07 -30.34
CA TYR A 613 7.63 -4.13 -30.27
C TYR A 613 8.28 -5.47 -30.61
N GLY A 614 8.15 -6.43 -29.70
CA GLY A 614 8.85 -7.70 -29.71
C GLY A 614 10.30 -7.64 -29.22
N GLY A 615 10.82 -6.47 -28.86
CA GLY A 615 12.16 -6.31 -28.34
C GLY A 615 13.28 -6.47 -29.37
N THR A 616 14.53 -6.51 -28.90
CA THR A 616 15.74 -6.75 -29.71
C THR A 616 16.53 -7.97 -29.27
N PRO A 617 15.91 -9.17 -29.20
CA PRO A 617 16.63 -10.35 -28.77
C PRO A 617 17.87 -10.63 -29.63
N PHE A 618 18.95 -10.99 -28.95
CA PHE A 618 20.33 -11.18 -29.43
C PHE A 618 21.05 -9.90 -29.92
N SER A 619 20.56 -8.71 -29.60
CA SER A 619 21.17 -7.44 -30.01
C SER A 619 21.94 -6.76 -28.87
N ALA A 620 23.15 -6.29 -29.16
CA ALA A 620 23.95 -5.48 -28.24
C ALA A 620 23.77 -3.96 -28.46
N GLU A 621 22.83 -3.53 -29.31
CA GLU A 621 22.62 -2.13 -29.61
C GLU A 621 21.89 -1.41 -28.47
N THR A 622 22.45 -0.32 -27.94
CA THR A 622 21.75 0.56 -27.00
C THR A 622 20.70 1.37 -27.73
N PHE A 623 19.43 1.24 -27.33
CA PHE A 623 18.32 1.89 -28.00
C PHE A 623 18.26 3.37 -27.59
N GLN A 624 18.29 4.27 -28.58
CA GLN A 624 18.15 5.70 -28.38
C GLN A 624 16.73 6.11 -28.75
N GLN A 625 15.91 6.49 -27.76
CA GLN A 625 14.51 6.89 -27.99
C GLN A 625 14.46 8.01 -29.05
N SER A 626 13.66 7.82 -30.11
CA SER A 626 13.49 8.86 -31.11
C SER A 626 12.73 10.02 -30.50
N GLY A 627 13.19 11.27 -30.70
CA GLY A 627 12.49 12.45 -30.20
C GLY A 627 11.15 12.74 -30.89
N LEU A 628 10.55 11.80 -31.61
CA LEU A 628 9.26 12.00 -32.27
C LEU A 628 8.13 11.50 -31.38
N VAL A 629 7.20 12.38 -31.00
CA VAL A 629 6.10 12.08 -30.07
C VAL A 629 4.77 12.57 -30.64
N LEU A 630 3.67 11.98 -30.17
CA LEU A 630 2.32 12.51 -30.35
C LEU A 630 2.15 13.74 -29.42
N ASN A 631 1.53 14.82 -29.91
CA ASN A 631 1.46 16.08 -29.18
C ASN A 631 0.04 16.56 -28.87
N GLU A 632 -0.85 16.53 -29.85
CA GLU A 632 -2.22 17.05 -29.73
C GLU A 632 -3.14 16.35 -30.74
N LEU A 633 -4.36 16.01 -30.35
CA LEU A 633 -5.34 15.33 -31.18
C LEU A 633 -6.72 15.97 -31.02
N MET A 634 -7.51 15.98 -32.09
CA MET A 634 -8.92 16.38 -32.05
C MET A 634 -9.76 15.37 -32.83
N ALA A 635 -10.59 14.61 -32.11
CA ALA A 635 -11.41 13.53 -32.66
C ALA A 635 -12.75 13.98 -33.24
N LYS A 636 -13.06 15.28 -33.14
CA LYS A 636 -14.24 15.90 -33.76
C LYS A 636 -14.00 17.38 -33.99
N ASN A 637 -13.54 17.72 -35.19
CA ASN A 637 -13.30 19.09 -35.61
C ASN A 637 -14.53 19.62 -36.38
N ASP A 638 -15.30 20.54 -35.80
CA ASP A 638 -16.47 21.13 -36.47
C ASP A 638 -16.16 22.56 -36.97
N THR A 639 -15.26 23.28 -36.30
CA THR A 639 -14.97 24.69 -36.56
C THR A 639 -13.52 25.14 -36.35
N THR A 640 -12.64 24.31 -35.76
CA THR A 640 -11.31 24.74 -35.28
C THR A 640 -10.34 25.08 -36.42
N ILE A 641 -10.03 24.12 -37.29
CA ILE A 641 -9.16 24.32 -38.47
C ILE A 641 -9.71 23.58 -39.68
N THR A 642 -9.50 24.13 -40.87
CA THR A 642 -9.78 23.41 -42.11
C THR A 642 -8.52 22.81 -42.70
N ASP A 643 -8.69 21.68 -43.36
CA ASP A 643 -7.68 21.08 -44.21
C ASP A 643 -7.44 21.89 -45.52
N ASN A 644 -6.67 21.33 -46.46
CA ASN A 644 -6.38 22.00 -47.74
C ASN A 644 -7.57 22.00 -48.73
N PHE A 645 -8.62 21.22 -48.46
CA PHE A 645 -9.84 21.14 -49.25
C PHE A 645 -11.00 21.97 -48.65
N GLY A 646 -10.81 22.51 -47.45
CA GLY A 646 -11.75 23.38 -46.75
C GLY A 646 -12.73 22.62 -45.84
N GLU A 647 -12.39 21.38 -45.50
CA GLU A 647 -13.14 20.46 -44.65
C GLU A 647 -12.61 20.51 -43.21
N PHE A 648 -13.49 20.31 -42.24
CA PHE A 648 -13.12 20.23 -40.83
C PHE A 648 -13.02 18.75 -40.46
N ASP A 649 -11.84 18.18 -40.65
CA ASP A 649 -11.57 16.77 -40.36
C ASP A 649 -10.80 16.61 -39.05
N ASP A 650 -10.92 15.42 -38.47
CA ASP A 650 -10.18 15.01 -37.29
C ASP A 650 -8.69 15.03 -37.59
N TRP A 651 -7.87 15.29 -36.58
CA TRP A 651 -6.45 15.46 -36.80
C TRP A 651 -5.59 14.99 -35.64
N ILE A 652 -4.38 14.57 -36.00
CA ILE A 652 -3.33 14.09 -35.10
C ILE A 652 -2.09 14.95 -35.34
N GLU A 653 -1.56 15.53 -34.29
CA GLU A 653 -0.30 16.28 -34.32
C GLU A 653 0.85 15.46 -33.72
N ILE A 654 1.98 15.47 -34.43
CA ILE A 654 3.26 14.94 -33.96
C ILE A 654 4.31 16.05 -33.89
N THR A 655 5.26 15.93 -32.97
CA THR A 655 6.35 16.89 -32.80
C THR A 655 7.70 16.20 -32.58
N ASN A 656 8.77 16.87 -33.00
CA ASN A 656 10.14 16.40 -32.81
C ASN A 656 10.83 17.15 -31.67
N THR A 657 10.88 16.53 -30.49
CA THR A 657 11.56 17.02 -29.28
C THR A 657 13.08 16.81 -29.31
N GLY A 658 13.58 16.03 -30.26
CA GLY A 658 15.00 15.74 -30.42
C GLY A 658 15.80 16.93 -30.92
N SER A 659 17.12 16.93 -30.70
CA SER A 659 18.03 18.00 -31.15
C SER A 659 18.46 17.90 -32.62
N THR A 660 17.92 16.94 -33.37
CA THR A 660 18.25 16.69 -34.78
C THR A 660 16.98 16.46 -35.60
N ASN A 661 17.06 16.67 -36.91
CA ASN A 661 15.94 16.44 -37.82
C ASN A 661 15.64 14.94 -37.93
N ILE A 662 14.36 14.58 -37.93
CA ILE A 662 13.89 13.20 -38.06
C ILE A 662 13.29 13.01 -39.45
N ASN A 663 13.69 11.95 -40.16
CA ASN A 663 12.98 11.51 -41.36
C ASN A 663 11.87 10.54 -40.92
N LEU A 664 10.63 10.82 -41.32
CA LEU A 664 9.45 10.05 -40.97
C LEU A 664 9.30 8.77 -41.80
N SER A 665 10.18 8.52 -42.77
CA SER A 665 10.22 7.27 -43.52
C SER A 665 10.35 6.08 -42.58
N GLY A 666 9.35 5.20 -42.60
CA GLY A 666 9.28 4.03 -41.73
C GLY A 666 8.51 4.25 -40.44
N TYR A 667 8.00 5.46 -40.20
CA TYR A 667 6.99 5.69 -39.16
C TYR A 667 5.58 5.35 -39.68
N TYR A 668 4.70 5.01 -38.75
CA TYR A 668 3.28 4.74 -39.01
C TYR A 668 2.38 5.37 -37.93
N LEU A 669 1.12 5.67 -38.28
CA LEU A 669 0.03 5.92 -37.33
C LEU A 669 -1.07 4.87 -37.49
N THR A 670 -1.72 4.53 -36.39
CA THR A 670 -2.89 3.63 -36.37
C THR A 670 -3.76 3.90 -35.15
N ASP A 671 -5.06 3.70 -35.30
CA ASP A 671 -6.09 3.64 -34.24
C ASP A 671 -6.43 2.18 -33.84
N ASP A 672 -5.73 1.19 -34.40
CA ASP A 672 -6.00 -0.23 -34.19
C ASP A 672 -4.68 -1.02 -34.06
N ALA A 673 -4.40 -1.50 -32.85
CA ALA A 673 -3.22 -2.29 -32.56
C ALA A 673 -3.15 -3.61 -33.36
N ALA A 674 -4.28 -4.12 -33.86
CA ALA A 674 -4.31 -5.32 -34.70
C ALA A 674 -3.93 -5.03 -36.17
N ASP A 675 -3.92 -3.76 -36.57
CA ASP A 675 -3.50 -3.30 -37.89
C ASP A 675 -2.50 -2.12 -37.75
N PRO A 676 -1.23 -2.41 -37.39
CA PRO A 676 -0.28 -1.39 -36.97
C PRO A 676 0.21 -0.44 -38.08
N PHE A 677 -0.20 -0.66 -39.33
CA PHE A 677 0.37 0.01 -40.50
C PHE A 677 -0.63 0.84 -41.31
N LYS A 678 -1.79 1.18 -40.73
CA LYS A 678 -2.86 1.93 -41.41
C LYS A 678 -2.37 3.20 -42.09
N PHE A 679 -1.59 4.04 -41.41
CA PHE A 679 -1.04 5.23 -42.05
C PHE A 679 0.48 5.19 -42.08
N ALA A 680 1.07 5.03 -43.27
CA ALA A 680 2.51 5.14 -43.46
C ALA A 680 2.90 6.59 -43.78
N PHE A 681 3.84 7.16 -43.00
CA PHE A 681 4.32 8.50 -43.32
C PHE A 681 5.08 8.53 -44.66
N PRO A 682 4.86 9.55 -45.50
CA PRO A 682 5.67 9.76 -46.70
C PRO A 682 7.12 10.14 -46.35
N ASP A 683 8.01 10.18 -47.34
CA ASP A 683 9.40 10.66 -47.18
C ASP A 683 9.41 12.16 -46.83
N THR A 684 9.24 12.43 -45.55
CA THR A 684 9.06 13.75 -44.93
C THR A 684 10.08 13.91 -43.83
N VAL A 685 10.68 15.10 -43.73
CA VAL A 685 11.63 15.42 -42.67
C VAL A 685 11.04 16.48 -41.77
N ILE A 686 10.87 16.16 -40.48
CA ILE A 686 10.47 17.09 -39.42
C ILE A 686 11.73 17.69 -38.80
N GLN A 687 11.83 19.03 -38.75
CA GLN A 687 12.97 19.66 -38.09
C GLN A 687 12.85 19.50 -36.57
N SER A 688 13.97 19.66 -35.86
CA SER A 688 13.95 19.76 -34.39
C SER A 688 13.04 20.92 -33.94
N GLY A 689 12.05 20.62 -33.10
CA GLY A 689 11.06 21.57 -32.57
C GLY A 689 9.90 21.92 -33.51
N ASP A 690 9.78 21.29 -34.68
CA ASP A 690 8.64 21.48 -35.59
C ASP A 690 7.46 20.55 -35.22
N TYR A 691 6.25 20.98 -35.57
CA TYR A 691 4.98 20.26 -35.39
C TYR A 691 4.39 19.92 -36.76
N PHE A 692 3.77 18.74 -36.89
CA PHE A 692 3.15 18.28 -38.13
C PHE A 692 1.77 17.67 -37.85
N ILE A 693 0.81 18.05 -38.70
CA ILE A 693 -0.58 17.56 -38.63
C ILE A 693 -0.79 16.47 -39.68
N VAL A 694 -1.42 15.38 -39.26
CA VAL A 694 -2.01 14.33 -40.08
C VAL A 694 -3.52 14.41 -39.95
N TRP A 695 -4.25 14.48 -41.06
CA TRP A 695 -5.71 14.47 -41.08
C TRP A 695 -6.21 13.03 -40.99
N ALA A 696 -7.00 12.70 -39.98
CA ALA A 696 -7.60 11.38 -39.79
C ALA A 696 -9.04 11.41 -40.35
N ASP A 697 -9.15 11.34 -41.68
CA ASP A 697 -10.39 11.60 -42.40
C ASP A 697 -10.94 10.40 -43.21
N ASP A 698 -10.26 9.25 -43.18
CA ASP A 698 -10.56 8.09 -44.02
C ASP A 698 -10.68 8.45 -45.53
N ASP A 699 -9.95 9.48 -45.97
CA ASP A 699 -9.89 9.91 -47.37
C ASP A 699 -8.44 10.13 -47.86
N PRO A 700 -7.65 9.04 -48.01
CA PRO A 700 -6.28 9.10 -48.51
C PRO A 700 -6.17 9.65 -49.95
N SER A 701 -7.29 9.87 -50.64
CA SER A 701 -7.31 10.48 -51.98
C SER A 701 -6.98 11.98 -51.97
N GLN A 702 -7.09 12.63 -50.81
CA GLN A 702 -6.88 14.07 -50.63
C GLN A 702 -5.39 14.44 -50.52
N GLY A 703 -4.54 13.54 -50.03
CA GLY A 703 -3.10 13.79 -50.01
C GLY A 703 -2.32 12.81 -49.16
N SER A 704 -1.00 12.96 -49.17
CA SER A 704 -0.09 12.07 -48.43
C SER A 704 -0.10 12.25 -46.91
N MET A 705 -0.86 13.22 -46.40
CA MET A 705 -1.04 13.51 -44.97
C MET A 705 -2.50 13.31 -44.53
N HIS A 706 -3.27 12.56 -45.31
CA HIS A 706 -4.65 12.14 -45.00
C HIS A 706 -4.64 10.64 -44.76
N ALA A 707 -5.02 10.23 -43.55
CA ALA A 707 -4.96 8.87 -43.07
C ALA A 707 -6.21 8.07 -43.48
N GLU A 708 -6.04 6.77 -43.68
CA GLU A 708 -7.12 5.84 -44.06
C GLU A 708 -7.94 5.36 -42.86
N PHE A 709 -8.08 6.23 -41.84
CA PHE A 709 -8.93 6.02 -40.68
C PHE A 709 -9.44 7.38 -40.14
N LYS A 710 -10.50 7.33 -39.33
CA LYS A 710 -11.06 8.47 -38.58
C LYS A 710 -10.93 8.24 -37.10
N LEU A 711 -10.93 9.34 -36.33
CA LEU A 711 -10.95 9.23 -34.88
C LEU A 711 -12.38 9.10 -34.32
N SER A 712 -12.50 8.43 -33.18
CA SER A 712 -13.73 8.24 -32.42
C SER A 712 -13.81 9.27 -31.28
N ALA A 713 -14.77 10.19 -31.38
CA ALA A 713 -15.08 11.13 -30.29
C ALA A 713 -15.54 10.46 -28.98
N ALA A 714 -15.89 9.16 -28.99
CA ALA A 714 -16.22 8.39 -27.79
C ALA A 714 -14.97 7.86 -27.03
N GLY A 715 -13.77 8.09 -27.57
CA GLY A 715 -12.51 7.58 -27.08
C GLY A 715 -12.05 6.31 -27.82
N GLU A 716 -10.74 6.18 -27.95
CA GLU A 716 -10.01 5.05 -28.58
C GLU A 716 -8.50 5.20 -28.32
N GLU A 717 -7.69 4.26 -28.81
CA GLU A 717 -6.23 4.32 -28.71
C GLU A 717 -5.63 4.77 -30.04
N VAL A 718 -4.61 5.63 -30.00
CA VAL A 718 -3.83 6.04 -31.18
C VAL A 718 -2.35 5.79 -30.93
N TYR A 719 -1.70 5.14 -31.89
CA TYR A 719 -0.32 4.71 -31.81
C TYR A 719 0.52 5.37 -32.89
N LEU A 720 1.68 5.91 -32.51
CA LEU A 720 2.78 6.29 -33.38
C LEU A 720 3.82 5.19 -33.35
N LEU A 721 4.14 4.61 -34.50
CA LEU A 721 5.10 3.52 -34.59
C LEU A 721 6.29 3.90 -35.45
N TYR A 722 7.46 3.32 -35.15
CA TYR A 722 8.59 3.24 -36.08
C TYR A 722 8.83 1.77 -36.43
N SER A 723 8.62 1.39 -37.68
CA SER A 723 8.50 -0.02 -38.08
C SER A 723 7.42 -0.71 -37.23
N LEU A 724 7.79 -1.68 -36.38
CA LEU A 724 6.85 -2.34 -35.49
C LEU A 724 6.81 -1.70 -34.09
N VAL A 725 7.77 -0.82 -33.78
CA VAL A 725 7.97 -0.24 -32.45
C VAL A 725 6.94 0.82 -32.16
N ILE A 726 6.21 0.74 -31.06
CA ILE A 726 5.46 1.91 -30.57
C ILE A 726 6.47 2.96 -30.12
N ALA A 727 6.56 4.05 -30.87
CA ALA A 727 7.37 5.21 -30.55
C ALA A 727 6.66 6.12 -29.54
N ASP A 728 5.33 6.23 -29.65
CA ASP A 728 4.46 6.91 -28.67
C ASP A 728 3.01 6.41 -28.84
N MET A 729 2.16 6.58 -27.83
CA MET A 729 0.72 6.33 -27.96
C MET A 729 -0.11 7.17 -26.98
N VAL A 730 -1.41 7.28 -27.27
CA VAL A 730 -2.39 7.98 -26.45
C VAL A 730 -3.68 7.19 -26.38
N ILE A 731 -4.33 7.21 -25.22
CA ILE A 731 -5.70 6.75 -25.04
C ILE A 731 -6.57 8.00 -25.02
N LEU A 732 -7.31 8.24 -26.09
CA LEU A 732 -8.26 9.36 -26.19
C LEU A 732 -9.44 9.11 -25.24
N PRO A 733 -9.79 10.09 -24.39
CA PRO A 733 -11.05 10.05 -23.65
C PRO A 733 -12.22 10.38 -24.59
N GLU A 734 -13.45 10.38 -24.05
CA GLU A 734 -14.59 10.97 -24.73
C GLU A 734 -14.36 12.49 -24.90
N LEU A 735 -14.45 12.97 -26.14
CA LEU A 735 -14.20 14.36 -26.51
C LEU A 735 -15.43 14.99 -27.14
N GLU A 736 -15.75 16.21 -26.69
CA GLU A 736 -16.76 17.05 -27.34
C GLU A 736 -16.21 17.64 -28.67
N ALA A 737 -17.11 18.19 -29.48
CA ALA A 737 -16.70 18.87 -30.71
C ALA A 737 -15.78 20.06 -30.42
N ASP A 738 -14.75 20.24 -31.24
CA ASP A 738 -13.76 21.31 -31.16
C ASP A 738 -12.94 21.34 -29.86
N VAL A 739 -12.88 20.21 -29.15
CA VAL A 739 -12.00 20.03 -27.98
C VAL A 739 -10.84 19.12 -28.37
N SER A 740 -9.61 19.60 -28.14
CA SER A 740 -8.40 18.82 -28.34
C SER A 740 -7.88 18.22 -27.04
N TYR A 741 -7.23 17.07 -27.17
CA TYR A 741 -6.51 16.38 -26.12
C TYR A 741 -5.02 16.45 -26.46
N GLY A 742 -4.20 17.01 -25.58
CA GLY A 742 -2.81 17.31 -25.88
C GLY A 742 -1.90 17.29 -24.66
N ARG A 743 -0.59 17.17 -24.90
CA ARG A 743 0.42 17.14 -23.85
C ARG A 743 0.57 18.49 -23.17
N TRP A 744 0.49 18.52 -21.84
CA TRP A 744 0.76 19.72 -21.04
C TRP A 744 1.68 19.41 -19.85
N PRO A 745 2.85 20.07 -19.72
CA PRO A 745 3.45 21.03 -20.65
C PRO A 745 3.69 20.46 -22.07
N ASP A 746 3.76 21.34 -23.07
CA ASP A 746 3.93 20.99 -24.48
C ASP A 746 5.02 19.92 -24.71
N ALA A 747 4.72 18.97 -25.60
CA ALA A 747 5.57 17.86 -26.05
C ALA A 747 6.15 16.91 -24.99
N THR A 748 5.97 17.18 -23.70
CA THR A 748 6.68 16.51 -22.61
C THR A 748 5.81 16.11 -21.44
N GLY A 749 4.67 16.78 -21.26
CA GLY A 749 3.76 16.52 -20.16
C GLY A 749 2.75 15.41 -20.44
N GLU A 750 1.92 15.20 -19.43
CA GLU A 750 0.79 14.28 -19.48
C GLU A 750 -0.28 14.76 -20.45
N TRP A 751 -1.14 13.84 -20.88
CA TRP A 751 -2.24 14.15 -21.78
C TRP A 751 -3.40 14.80 -21.02
N GLU A 752 -3.81 15.98 -21.47
CA GLU A 752 -4.85 16.79 -20.84
C GLU A 752 -5.83 17.29 -21.90
N ILE A 753 -7.07 17.55 -21.49
CA ILE A 753 -8.01 18.32 -22.32
C ILE A 753 -7.46 19.75 -22.38
N LEU A 754 -7.16 20.28 -23.56
CA LEU A 754 -6.60 21.62 -23.68
C LEU A 754 -7.70 22.68 -23.67
N SER A 755 -7.45 23.81 -22.99
CA SER A 755 -8.40 24.94 -22.99
C SER A 755 -8.42 25.69 -24.33
N ILE A 756 -7.38 25.51 -25.14
CA ILE A 756 -7.20 26.09 -26.46
C ILE A 756 -6.57 25.02 -27.35
N ALA A 757 -7.18 24.76 -28.50
CA ALA A 757 -6.55 23.92 -29.51
C ALA A 757 -5.41 24.66 -30.20
N THR A 758 -4.25 24.01 -30.37
CA THR A 758 -3.00 24.63 -30.82
C THR A 758 -2.38 23.96 -32.05
N PRO A 759 -3.16 23.65 -33.10
CA PRO A 759 -2.65 22.93 -34.26
C PRO A 759 -1.51 23.67 -34.97
N GLY A 760 -0.41 22.96 -35.16
CA GLY A 760 0.82 23.40 -35.81
C GLY A 760 1.69 24.30 -34.92
N ALA A 761 1.45 24.35 -33.62
CA ALA A 761 2.13 25.22 -32.67
C ALA A 761 2.34 24.50 -31.32
N PRO A 762 3.26 24.99 -30.46
CA PRO A 762 3.37 24.48 -29.10
C PRO A 762 2.04 24.58 -28.35
N ASN A 763 1.71 23.57 -27.57
CA ASN A 763 0.50 23.55 -26.74
C ASN A 763 0.49 24.74 -25.77
N GLU A 764 -0.56 25.56 -25.88
CA GLU A 764 -0.83 26.72 -25.05
C GLU A 764 -2.18 26.56 -24.35
N GLY A 765 -2.30 27.12 -23.14
CA GLY A 765 -3.55 27.05 -22.37
C GLY A 765 -3.80 25.66 -21.79
N GLY A 766 -3.06 25.33 -20.72
CA GLY A 766 -3.08 24.07 -19.96
C GLY A 766 -4.46 23.55 -19.52
N PRO A 767 -4.53 22.49 -18.70
CA PRO A 767 -5.72 21.64 -18.54
C PRO A 767 -7.01 22.46 -18.47
N GLY A 768 -7.78 22.35 -19.54
CA GLY A 768 -9.06 22.98 -19.79
C GLY A 768 -10.14 22.28 -18.99
N ILE A 769 -10.19 22.58 -17.69
CA ILE A 769 -11.46 22.66 -16.99
C ILE A 769 -11.52 24.06 -16.40
N GLU A 770 -12.15 24.98 -17.14
CA GLU A 770 -13.09 25.85 -16.44
C GLU A 770 -14.00 24.89 -15.67
N THR A 771 -13.96 24.94 -14.34
CA THR A 771 -15.09 24.49 -13.52
C THR A 771 -16.34 24.95 -14.25
N PRO A 772 -17.31 24.08 -14.56
CA PRO A 772 -18.39 24.41 -15.48
C PRO A 772 -18.89 25.80 -15.13
N ASP A 773 -18.84 26.73 -16.09
CA ASP A 773 -19.37 28.07 -15.92
C ASP A 773 -20.85 27.88 -15.63
N ILE A 774 -21.22 27.79 -14.35
CA ILE A 774 -22.60 27.61 -13.92
C ILE A 774 -23.27 28.91 -14.31
N PRO A 775 -24.17 28.95 -15.30
CA PRO A 775 -24.92 30.14 -15.58
C PRO A 775 -25.86 30.32 -14.38
N GLY A 776 -25.50 31.26 -13.52
CA GLY A 776 -26.33 31.78 -12.44
C GLY A 776 -26.24 30.99 -11.14
N LEU A 777 -26.11 31.75 -10.04
CA LEU A 777 -26.31 31.34 -8.65
C LEU A 777 -25.11 30.75 -7.90
N CYS A 778 -24.11 31.58 -7.57
CA CYS A 778 -23.13 31.25 -6.52
C CYS A 778 -23.51 31.93 -5.20
N ILE A 779 -23.47 31.17 -4.09
CA ILE A 779 -23.55 31.67 -2.72
C ILE A 779 -22.30 31.23 -1.97
N LEU A 780 -21.37 32.15 -1.74
CA LEU A 780 -20.25 31.93 -0.83
C LEU A 780 -20.72 32.22 0.59
N ALA A 781 -20.76 31.20 1.44
CA ALA A 781 -21.06 31.32 2.86
C ALA A 781 -20.20 30.31 3.63
N PRO A 782 -19.75 30.60 4.86
CA PRO A 782 -19.26 29.53 5.74
C PRO A 782 -20.43 28.57 6.01
N ASN A 783 -20.34 27.35 5.49
CA ASN A 783 -21.26 26.25 5.76
C ASN A 783 -20.41 25.02 6.17
N PRO A 784 -20.34 24.67 7.46
CA PRO A 784 -21.23 25.09 8.54
C PRO A 784 -21.07 26.55 8.98
N LEU A 785 -22.17 27.19 9.36
CA LEU A 785 -22.19 28.58 9.80
C LEU A 785 -21.89 28.67 11.30
N CYS A 786 -20.79 29.35 11.68
CA CYS A 786 -20.30 29.32 13.07
C CYS A 786 -20.69 30.54 13.94
N SER A 787 -20.92 31.73 13.36
CA SER A 787 -21.41 32.91 14.10
C SER A 787 -21.80 34.12 13.23
N SER A 788 -21.12 34.32 12.09
CA SER A 788 -21.43 35.32 11.06
C SER A 788 -20.93 34.84 9.69
N GLY A 789 -21.49 35.39 8.61
CA GLY A 789 -21.09 35.00 7.25
C GLY A 789 -21.20 36.18 6.29
N VAL A 790 -20.26 36.28 5.37
CA VAL A 790 -20.41 37.15 4.19
C VAL A 790 -21.05 36.31 3.12
N LEU A 791 -22.15 36.78 2.54
CA LEU A 791 -22.84 36.14 1.43
C LEU A 791 -22.53 36.92 0.16
N THR A 792 -21.87 36.28 -0.80
CA THR A 792 -21.76 36.84 -2.15
C THR A 792 -22.90 36.30 -2.99
N ILE A 793 -23.67 37.20 -3.61
CA ILE A 793 -24.80 36.86 -4.49
C ILE A 793 -24.41 37.25 -5.91
N GLN A 794 -24.41 36.26 -6.81
CA GLN A 794 -24.17 36.46 -8.23
C GLN A 794 -25.27 35.80 -9.06
N GLY A 795 -25.96 36.61 -9.87
CA GLY A 795 -27.04 36.20 -10.76
C GLY A 795 -27.21 37.20 -11.91
N ASP A 796 -28.16 36.92 -12.80
CA ASP A 796 -28.46 37.76 -13.96
C ASP A 796 -28.98 39.16 -13.56
N GLN A 797 -29.12 40.10 -14.50
CA GLN A 797 -29.76 41.37 -14.17
C GLN A 797 -31.27 41.20 -14.00
N GLY A 798 -31.80 41.48 -12.80
CA GLY A 798 -33.23 41.34 -12.51
C GLY A 798 -33.55 41.24 -11.01
N PHE A 799 -34.84 41.18 -10.67
CA PHE A 799 -35.29 41.06 -9.28
C PHE A 799 -34.92 39.70 -8.69
N ALA A 800 -34.18 39.68 -7.59
CA ALA A 800 -33.73 38.47 -6.91
C ALA A 800 -34.09 38.48 -5.42
N ARG A 801 -34.24 37.29 -4.84
CA ARG A 801 -34.56 37.06 -3.43
C ARG A 801 -33.78 35.85 -2.90
N LEU A 802 -33.03 36.03 -1.82
CA LEU A 802 -32.31 34.97 -1.12
C LEU A 802 -33.05 34.54 0.14
N ASP A 803 -33.41 33.26 0.22
CA ASP A 803 -34.04 32.61 1.36
C ASP A 803 -33.11 31.56 1.98
N ILE A 804 -33.18 31.34 3.30
CA ILE A 804 -32.37 30.37 4.06
C ILE A 804 -33.28 29.43 4.83
N TYR A 805 -33.03 28.13 4.75
CA TYR A 805 -33.80 27.06 5.36
C TYR A 805 -32.94 26.24 6.33
N ASP A 806 -33.52 25.78 7.43
CA ASP A 806 -32.87 24.79 8.32
C ASP A 806 -32.95 23.37 7.72
N LEU A 807 -32.25 22.39 8.34
CA LEU A 807 -32.21 21.00 7.87
C LEU A 807 -33.59 20.32 7.78
N SER A 808 -34.62 20.85 8.45
CA SER A 808 -35.99 20.35 8.35
C SER A 808 -36.76 20.93 7.15
N GLY A 809 -36.13 21.82 6.38
CA GLY A 809 -36.73 22.53 5.25
C GLY A 809 -37.58 23.73 5.66
N ARG A 810 -37.46 24.23 6.91
CA ARG A 810 -38.20 25.41 7.37
C ARG A 810 -37.42 26.69 7.06
N LEU A 811 -38.09 27.68 6.46
CA LEU A 811 -37.51 29.01 6.18
C LEU A 811 -37.18 29.73 7.49
N VAL A 812 -35.91 30.11 7.66
CA VAL A 812 -35.38 30.78 8.86
C VAL A 812 -34.95 32.23 8.62
N ALA A 813 -34.57 32.62 7.39
CA ALA A 813 -34.21 34.01 7.06
C ALA A 813 -34.35 34.34 5.56
N THR A 814 -34.50 35.63 5.22
CA THR A 814 -34.45 36.15 3.83
C THR A 814 -33.50 37.36 3.80
N PRO A 815 -32.18 37.15 3.69
CA PRO A 815 -31.20 38.24 3.79
C PRO A 815 -31.20 39.24 2.62
N PHE A 816 -31.80 38.91 1.46
CA PHE A 816 -31.87 39.81 0.31
C PHE A 816 -33.20 39.65 -0.46
N GLU A 817 -33.79 40.77 -0.89
CA GLU A 817 -34.96 40.82 -1.79
C GLU A 817 -34.96 42.19 -2.52
N GLY A 818 -34.54 42.22 -3.79
CA GLY A 818 -34.34 43.45 -4.55
C GLY A 818 -33.77 43.24 -5.97
N GLU A 819 -33.56 44.31 -6.74
CA GLU A 819 -32.95 44.20 -8.07
C GLU A 819 -31.44 44.01 -8.01
N LEU A 820 -30.94 42.96 -8.66
CA LEU A 820 -29.53 42.66 -8.85
C LEU A 820 -29.04 43.28 -10.16
N ILE A 821 -28.02 44.13 -10.09
CA ILE A 821 -27.49 44.88 -11.26
C ILE A 821 -26.07 44.39 -11.63
N SER A 822 -25.37 43.78 -10.68
CA SER A 822 -24.04 43.17 -10.77
C SER A 822 -23.86 42.20 -9.58
N PRO A 823 -22.75 41.43 -9.49
CA PRO A 823 -22.45 40.67 -8.28
C PRO A 823 -22.46 41.59 -7.05
N GLU A 824 -23.28 41.28 -6.05
CA GLU A 824 -23.34 42.02 -4.80
C GLU A 824 -22.77 41.17 -3.65
N SER A 825 -21.91 41.77 -2.84
CA SER A 825 -21.46 41.18 -1.58
C SER A 825 -22.27 41.75 -0.43
N LEU A 826 -23.04 40.89 0.23
CA LEU A 826 -23.91 41.24 1.33
C LEU A 826 -23.31 40.70 2.62
N SER A 827 -22.87 41.61 3.48
CA SER A 827 -22.55 41.26 4.86
C SER A 827 -23.86 41.03 5.61
N TRP A 828 -24.08 39.79 6.04
CA TRP A 828 -25.25 39.43 6.82
C TRP A 828 -24.85 38.94 8.21
N ASP A 829 -25.53 39.47 9.22
CA ASP A 829 -25.34 39.04 10.60
C ASP A 829 -26.20 37.80 10.90
N ALA A 830 -25.55 36.64 10.85
CA ALA A 830 -26.15 35.36 11.13
C ALA A 830 -26.21 35.01 12.63
N ALA A 831 -25.85 35.94 13.53
CA ALA A 831 -25.78 35.67 14.98
C ALA A 831 -27.14 35.28 15.61
N SER A 832 -28.24 35.44 14.88
CA SER A 832 -29.58 35.00 15.29
C SER A 832 -29.91 33.55 14.92
N LEU A 833 -29.06 32.87 14.13
CA LEU A 833 -29.18 31.45 13.80
C LEU A 833 -28.23 30.60 14.65
N ALA A 834 -28.63 29.36 14.94
CA ALA A 834 -27.79 28.41 15.65
C ALA A 834 -26.63 27.94 14.75
N THR A 835 -25.49 27.57 15.33
CA THR A 835 -24.39 26.97 14.58
C THR A 835 -24.84 25.68 13.90
N GLY A 836 -24.61 25.54 12.60
CA GLY A 836 -25.05 24.35 11.86
C GLY A 836 -25.09 24.53 10.35
N ILE A 837 -25.60 23.49 9.67
CA ILE A 837 -25.79 23.45 8.22
C ILE A 837 -27.14 24.03 7.85
N TYR A 838 -27.16 24.92 6.85
CA TYR A 838 -28.37 25.53 6.31
C TYR A 838 -28.43 25.37 4.79
N PHE A 839 -29.65 25.29 4.25
CA PHE A 839 -29.88 25.30 2.82
C PHE A 839 -30.23 26.71 2.38
N LEU A 840 -29.54 27.22 1.36
CA LEU A 840 -29.82 28.54 0.82
C LEU A 840 -30.50 28.40 -0.54
N ARG A 841 -31.49 29.26 -0.81
CA ARG A 841 -32.23 29.30 -2.06
C ARG A 841 -32.29 30.75 -2.55
N LEU A 842 -31.53 31.05 -3.58
CA LEU A 842 -31.70 32.29 -4.32
C LEU A 842 -32.74 32.06 -5.43
N SER A 843 -33.71 32.96 -5.51
CA SER A 843 -34.76 32.97 -6.52
C SER A 843 -34.61 34.25 -7.32
N GLN A 844 -34.57 34.14 -8.64
CA GLN A 844 -34.44 35.27 -9.55
C GLN A 844 -35.45 35.13 -10.69
#